data_AF-A0A6N8GMJ5-F1
#
_entry.id   AF-A0A6N8GMJ5-F1
#
_cell.length_a   1.000
_cell.length_b   1.000
_cell.length_c   1.000
_cell.angle_alpha   90.00
_cell.angle_beta   90.00
_cell.angle_gamma   90.00
#
_symmetry.space_group_name_H-M   'P 1'
#
loop_
_entity.id
_entity.type
_entity.pdbx_description
1 polymer ?
#
loop_
_entity_poly.entity_id
_entity_poly.type
_entity_poly.pdbx_seq_one_letter_code
_entity_poly.pdbx_strand_id
1 'polypeptide(L)'
;MTVADHRPVAAEALLEDLRTWCGRDAVVDSELEHRALAHDASHYLLQPAAVVRPRSAADMGNLFRAVSRHGLGLTFRSGGTSLSGQAVTDQVLVDVRRNFRDVEVLDGGRRVRVQPGATVRQVNARLAPYGHKLGPDPASEAACTIGGVVANNSSGMACGTRANTYRTLESMVVVLPSGTTVDTAAPDADARLRALEPALHEGLLRLRDRVRADPASVRTIEQQFSMKNTMGYGLNSFLDHDEPVRILEHLLIGSEGTLGFVAQAVFRTVPILPFASTGLLVFPDLASATRTVPALVGTHSATVELLDATSLKVSQRTGLAPAQIMDVDVDEHAALLVEYQGATLEEERELSAAAAGLFRSLDLAAPAALTDDPTARAALWTVRKGLYTTVAGNRPSGSNALLEDVVVPVPELGETCEQLTALFDAHGYRDSVIFGHAKDGNVHFMLNEQFDRPDLLARYERFTQDMVALVLDHRGSLKAEHGTGRNMAPFVRRQYGDELYDVMVELKRLVDPAGLLNPGVLLNEDPTVYVRDLKTAPTVEQEVDRCVECGYCEPVCPSKDLTLTPRQRIVGRREIAAAEDRGDAALAARLRAEYDYEGLQTCAVDGMCVTACPVLINTGDLVRRLRAENHSRVADAGWGVAAKAWGATTTGAGLGLTAAKALPTALPAAATAAARAVLGAEHVPQYKDELPAGGPARPRRQDADAEAVFFPACINTMFGPPDGEGLTASQAFLALCDRADVRVTVPEGIGSLCCGTPWKSKGLPSGWATMSDRTLAALWEASGQGALPVVCDAASCTEGLETMAELAAASSEYHALRFVDAVEFVADRVLGRLRVTRPVGSMALHPTCSSVHLGVTGAFETIARAISDDVVVPKAWGCCAYAGDRGMLHPEFTASATAAEAREVNQRRFDAYASLNRTCEQGMTEATGHAYRHVLEHLEAATR
;
A
#
# COMPACT_ATOMS: atom_id res chain seq x y z
N MET A 1 -29.01 -19.17 12.00
CA MET A 1 -28.81 -20.34 11.12
C MET A 1 -27.36 -20.77 11.31
N THR A 2 -27.15 -22.02 11.69
CA THR A 2 -25.82 -22.60 11.93
C THR A 2 -24.99 -22.53 10.66
N VAL A 3 -23.94 -21.70 10.66
CA VAL A 3 -22.87 -21.73 9.65
C VAL A 3 -22.25 -23.12 9.78
N ALA A 4 -22.65 -24.02 8.88
CA ALA A 4 -22.09 -25.35 8.83
C ALA A 4 -20.58 -25.22 8.62
N ASP A 5 -19.84 -26.00 9.40
CA ASP A 5 -18.42 -26.27 9.24
C ASP A 5 -18.18 -26.80 7.82
N HIS A 6 -17.93 -25.89 6.88
CA HIS A 6 -17.50 -26.19 5.53
C HIS A 6 -16.11 -25.60 5.38
N ARG A 7 -15.10 -26.35 5.83
CA ARG A 7 -13.94 -26.50 4.97
C ARG A 7 -14.44 -27.21 3.69
N PRO A 8 -14.41 -26.60 2.50
CA PRO A 8 -13.98 -27.39 1.37
C PRO A 8 -12.48 -27.61 1.61
N VAL A 9 -12.12 -28.71 2.27
CA VAL A 9 -10.77 -29.25 2.05
C VAL A 9 -10.72 -29.42 0.54
N ALA A 10 -9.92 -28.63 -0.17
CA ALA A 10 -9.71 -28.87 -1.58
C ALA A 10 -9.42 -30.35 -1.73
N ALA A 11 -10.20 -31.04 -2.58
CA ALA A 11 -10.02 -32.46 -2.78
C ALA A 11 -8.53 -32.69 -3.05
N GLU A 12 -7.91 -33.66 -2.38
CA GLU A 12 -6.46 -33.89 -2.50
C GLU A 12 -6.05 -34.09 -3.98
N ALA A 13 -6.97 -34.62 -4.78
CA ALA A 13 -6.89 -34.69 -6.24
C ALA A 13 -6.76 -33.31 -6.93
N LEU A 14 -7.53 -32.30 -6.53
CA LEU A 14 -7.41 -30.93 -7.05
C LEU A 14 -6.04 -30.36 -6.74
N LEU A 15 -5.57 -30.46 -5.49
CA LEU A 15 -4.27 -29.91 -5.10
C LEU A 15 -3.12 -30.60 -5.84
N GLU A 16 -3.16 -31.93 -5.99
CA GLU A 16 -2.12 -32.65 -6.72
C GLU A 16 -2.14 -32.32 -8.23
N ASP A 17 -3.32 -32.15 -8.83
CA ASP A 17 -3.43 -31.65 -10.20
C ASP A 17 -2.86 -30.23 -10.31
N LEU A 18 -3.25 -29.29 -9.43
CA LEU A 18 -2.71 -27.93 -9.44
C LEU A 18 -1.19 -27.91 -9.32
N ARG A 19 -0.63 -28.73 -8.42
CA ARG A 19 0.83 -28.90 -8.24
C ARG A 19 1.50 -29.50 -9.48
N THR A 20 0.85 -30.44 -10.15
CA THR A 20 1.35 -31.09 -11.36
C THR A 20 1.37 -30.13 -12.55
N TRP A 21 0.31 -29.33 -12.71
CA TRP A 21 0.11 -28.48 -13.89
C TRP A 21 0.72 -27.07 -13.75
N CYS A 22 0.80 -26.54 -12.53
CA CYS A 22 1.30 -25.19 -12.24
C CYS A 22 2.65 -25.19 -11.50
N GLY A 23 3.12 -26.35 -11.03
CA GLY A 23 4.28 -26.50 -10.15
C GLY A 23 3.91 -26.42 -8.67
N ARG A 24 4.65 -27.16 -7.83
CA ARG A 24 4.37 -27.25 -6.38
C ARG A 24 4.39 -25.89 -5.70
N ASP A 25 5.42 -25.09 -5.95
CA ASP A 25 5.59 -23.75 -5.37
C ASP A 25 4.53 -22.72 -5.80
N ALA A 26 3.70 -23.02 -6.82
CA ALA A 26 2.61 -22.15 -7.22
C ALA A 26 1.38 -22.33 -6.33
N VAL A 27 1.25 -23.46 -5.64
CA VAL A 27 0.12 -23.72 -4.73
C VAL A 27 0.50 -23.28 -3.33
N VAL A 28 -0.36 -22.48 -2.69
CA VAL A 28 -0.15 -22.08 -1.30
C VAL A 28 -0.55 -23.22 -0.38
N ASP A 29 0.29 -23.58 0.57
CA ASP A 29 0.01 -24.67 1.53
C ASP A 29 -0.42 -24.19 2.93
N SER A 30 -0.15 -22.91 3.28
CA SER A 30 -0.47 -22.32 4.59
C SER A 30 -1.97 -22.07 4.77
N GLU A 31 -2.57 -22.62 5.84
CA GLU A 31 -3.99 -22.42 6.17
C GLU A 31 -4.26 -20.96 6.58
N LEU A 32 -3.31 -20.35 7.28
CA LEU A 32 -3.35 -18.96 7.69
C LEU A 32 -3.26 -18.02 6.48
N GLU A 33 -2.37 -18.29 5.52
CA GLU A 33 -2.29 -17.48 4.30
C GLU A 33 -3.56 -17.63 3.44
N HIS A 34 -4.15 -18.82 3.34
CA HIS A 34 -5.44 -19.02 2.65
C HIS A 34 -6.54 -18.14 3.23
N ARG A 35 -6.69 -18.17 4.55
CA ARG A 35 -7.66 -17.34 5.27
C ARG A 35 -7.36 -15.86 5.14
N ALA A 36 -6.09 -15.47 5.23
CA ALA A 36 -5.70 -14.08 5.05
C ALA A 36 -6.00 -13.54 3.64
N LEU A 37 -5.96 -14.40 2.62
CA LEU A 37 -6.31 -14.04 1.23
C LEU A 37 -7.81 -14.10 0.93
N ALA A 38 -8.62 -14.72 1.80
CA ALA A 38 -10.08 -14.67 1.75
C ALA A 38 -10.64 -13.26 2.00
N HIS A 39 -9.87 -12.39 2.64
CA HIS A 39 -10.25 -11.01 2.93
C HIS A 39 -9.74 -10.04 1.86
N ASP A 40 -10.63 -9.34 1.15
CA ASP A 40 -10.33 -8.10 0.42
C ASP A 40 -10.85 -6.85 1.17
N ALA A 41 -10.94 -5.69 0.52
CA ALA A 41 -11.45 -4.47 1.15
C ALA A 41 -13.00 -4.42 1.23
N SER A 42 -13.70 -5.40 0.67
CA SER A 42 -15.17 -5.47 0.69
C SER A 42 -15.68 -6.00 2.03
N HIS A 43 -17.00 -6.07 2.18
CA HIS A 43 -17.64 -6.67 3.33
C HIS A 43 -17.99 -8.17 3.12
N TYR A 44 -17.46 -8.82 2.08
CA TYR A 44 -17.69 -10.26 1.80
C TYR A 44 -16.52 -11.14 2.26
N LEU A 45 -16.83 -12.34 2.75
CA LEU A 45 -15.87 -13.35 3.18
C LEU A 45 -16.27 -14.71 2.64
N LEU A 46 -15.48 -15.20 1.69
CA LEU A 46 -15.60 -16.54 1.13
C LEU A 46 -14.25 -17.23 1.30
N GLN A 47 -14.24 -18.39 1.97
CA GLN A 47 -13.01 -19.12 2.27
C GLN A 47 -12.59 -19.98 1.08
N PRO A 48 -11.49 -19.66 0.36
CA PRO A 48 -11.10 -20.40 -0.83
C PRO A 48 -10.70 -21.83 -0.49
N ALA A 49 -11.11 -22.77 -1.35
CA ALA A 49 -10.67 -24.17 -1.28
C ALA A 49 -9.19 -24.32 -1.62
N ALA A 50 -8.68 -23.52 -2.57
CA ALA A 50 -7.26 -23.51 -2.94
C ALA A 50 -6.82 -22.11 -3.37
N VAL A 51 -5.54 -21.80 -3.15
CA VAL A 51 -4.90 -20.56 -3.61
C VAL A 51 -3.71 -20.91 -4.51
N VAL A 52 -3.65 -20.28 -5.69
CA VAL A 52 -2.62 -20.53 -6.71
C VAL A 52 -1.97 -19.23 -7.19
N ARG A 53 -0.66 -19.26 -7.44
CA ARG A 53 0.20 -18.17 -7.90
C ARG A 53 0.89 -18.55 -9.22
N PRO A 54 0.18 -18.47 -10.35
CA PRO A 54 0.75 -18.76 -11.66
C PRO A 54 1.88 -17.79 -11.99
N ARG A 55 2.83 -18.21 -12.84
CA ARG A 55 4.03 -17.42 -13.16
C ARG A 55 4.01 -16.88 -14.59
N SER A 56 3.12 -17.37 -15.43
CA SER A 56 3.04 -17.00 -16.84
C SER A 56 1.62 -17.15 -17.41
N ALA A 57 1.39 -16.57 -18.59
CA ALA A 57 0.16 -16.80 -19.36
C ALA A 57 -0.05 -18.29 -19.73
N ALA A 58 1.04 -19.04 -19.93
CA ALA A 58 0.97 -20.47 -20.20
C ALA A 58 0.48 -21.26 -18.98
N ASP A 59 0.98 -20.92 -17.78
CA ASP A 59 0.50 -21.52 -16.53
C ASP A 59 -0.99 -21.23 -16.31
N MET A 60 -1.45 -20.05 -16.70
CA MET A 60 -2.88 -19.70 -16.64
C MET A 60 -3.74 -20.59 -17.53
N GLY A 61 -3.31 -20.87 -18.76
CA GLY A 61 -4.00 -21.81 -19.63
C GLY A 61 -4.03 -23.23 -19.07
N ASN A 62 -2.95 -23.68 -18.42
CA ASN A 62 -2.90 -24.96 -17.70
C ASN A 62 -3.87 -24.97 -16.50
N LEU A 63 -3.90 -23.89 -15.74
CA LEU A 63 -4.76 -23.72 -14.57
C LEU A 63 -6.25 -23.81 -14.96
N PHE A 64 -6.67 -23.13 -16.03
CA PHE A 64 -8.06 -23.22 -16.51
C PHE A 64 -8.46 -24.66 -16.85
N ARG A 65 -7.59 -25.39 -17.56
CA ARG A 65 -7.83 -26.81 -17.87
C ARG A 65 -7.90 -27.66 -16.61
N ALA A 66 -7.02 -27.44 -15.64
CA ALA A 66 -7.00 -28.20 -14.39
C ALA A 66 -8.30 -27.96 -13.60
N VAL A 67 -8.66 -26.70 -13.34
CA VAL A 67 -9.85 -26.34 -12.55
C VAL A 67 -11.14 -26.80 -13.22
N SER A 68 -11.25 -26.65 -14.55
CA SER A 68 -12.42 -27.09 -15.32
C SER A 68 -12.69 -28.60 -15.19
N ARG A 69 -11.65 -29.44 -15.08
CA ARG A 69 -11.81 -30.90 -14.91
C ARG A 69 -12.47 -31.30 -13.59
N HIS A 70 -12.36 -30.43 -12.58
CA HIS A 70 -12.98 -30.62 -11.27
C HIS A 70 -14.38 -29.98 -11.17
N GLY A 71 -14.87 -29.33 -12.24
CA GLY A 71 -16.15 -28.62 -12.23
C GLY A 71 -16.18 -27.45 -11.25
N LEU A 72 -15.01 -26.90 -10.90
CA LEU A 72 -14.86 -25.74 -10.04
C LEU A 72 -14.71 -24.48 -10.89
N GLY A 73 -14.97 -23.36 -10.25
CA GLY A 73 -14.72 -22.00 -10.69
C GLY A 73 -13.45 -21.44 -10.07
N LEU A 74 -13.00 -20.31 -10.61
CA LEU A 74 -11.84 -19.59 -10.12
C LEU A 74 -12.06 -18.08 -10.13
N THR A 75 -11.36 -17.37 -9.25
CA THR A 75 -11.42 -15.91 -9.14
C THR A 75 -10.02 -15.32 -9.10
N PHE A 76 -9.78 -14.29 -9.91
CA PHE A 76 -8.51 -13.57 -9.88
C PHE A 76 -8.48 -12.59 -8.71
N ARG A 77 -7.36 -12.60 -7.99
CA ARG A 77 -7.05 -11.64 -6.95
C ARG A 77 -5.84 -10.82 -7.37
N SER A 78 -6.09 -9.53 -7.57
CA SER A 78 -5.09 -8.51 -7.89
C SER A 78 -4.58 -7.87 -6.59
N GLY A 79 -4.78 -6.56 -6.38
CA GLY A 79 -4.37 -5.89 -5.15
C GLY A 79 -5.21 -6.23 -3.90
N GLY A 80 -6.38 -6.87 -4.07
CA GLY A 80 -7.31 -7.15 -2.97
C GLY A 80 -7.94 -5.88 -2.38
N THR A 81 -8.04 -4.81 -3.18
CA THR A 81 -8.55 -3.48 -2.80
C THR A 81 -9.99 -3.23 -3.26
N SER A 82 -10.68 -4.24 -3.80
CA SER A 82 -12.06 -4.18 -4.26
C SER A 82 -13.05 -4.04 -3.10
N LEU A 83 -14.17 -3.36 -3.35
CA LEU A 83 -15.19 -3.05 -2.34
C LEU A 83 -16.51 -3.81 -2.54
N SER A 84 -16.71 -4.44 -3.71
CA SER A 84 -17.98 -5.12 -4.08
C SER A 84 -17.88 -6.66 -4.04
N GLY A 85 -16.82 -7.21 -3.43
CA GLY A 85 -16.66 -8.65 -3.23
C GLY A 85 -16.20 -9.42 -4.46
N GLN A 86 -15.67 -8.78 -5.49
CA GLN A 86 -15.28 -9.42 -6.76
C GLN A 86 -13.92 -10.12 -6.75
N ALA A 87 -13.10 -9.94 -5.71
CA ALA A 87 -11.76 -10.54 -5.59
C ALA A 87 -11.68 -11.68 -4.55
N VAL A 88 -12.83 -12.25 -4.18
CA VAL A 88 -12.96 -13.33 -3.20
C VAL A 88 -13.80 -14.48 -3.75
N THR A 89 -13.54 -15.70 -3.28
CA THR A 89 -14.24 -16.94 -3.69
C THR A 89 -14.04 -18.04 -2.67
N ASP A 90 -14.99 -18.97 -2.61
CA ASP A 90 -14.90 -20.23 -1.86
C ASP A 90 -14.28 -21.37 -2.69
N GLN A 91 -13.91 -21.09 -3.94
CA GLN A 91 -13.38 -22.08 -4.89
C GLN A 91 -11.86 -21.88 -5.09
N VAL A 92 -11.37 -21.72 -6.32
CA VAL A 92 -9.94 -21.51 -6.58
C VAL A 92 -9.61 -20.02 -6.68
N LEU A 93 -8.80 -19.50 -5.76
CA LEU A 93 -8.33 -18.12 -5.77
C LEU A 93 -6.97 -18.03 -6.48
N VAL A 94 -6.84 -17.11 -7.44
CA VAL A 94 -5.63 -16.94 -8.24
C VAL A 94 -4.98 -15.60 -7.90
N ASP A 95 -3.89 -15.62 -7.13
CA ASP A 95 -3.13 -14.43 -6.75
C ASP A 95 -2.12 -14.07 -7.84
N VAL A 96 -2.35 -12.92 -8.49
CA VAL A 96 -1.53 -12.44 -9.61
C VAL A 96 -0.52 -11.37 -9.19
N ARG A 97 -0.59 -10.91 -7.94
CA ARG A 97 0.19 -9.76 -7.44
C ARG A 97 1.69 -10.03 -7.39
N ARG A 98 2.10 -11.27 -7.06
CA ARG A 98 3.51 -11.61 -6.82
C ARG A 98 4.32 -11.84 -8.09
N ASN A 99 3.74 -12.48 -9.10
CA ASN A 99 4.51 -13.00 -10.24
C ASN A 99 4.38 -12.19 -11.54
N PHE A 100 3.38 -11.31 -11.66
CA PHE A 100 3.11 -10.55 -12.88
C PHE A 100 3.41 -9.05 -12.68
N ARG A 101 4.68 -8.64 -12.54
CA ARG A 101 5.06 -7.27 -12.10
C ARG A 101 5.89 -6.47 -13.11
N ASP A 102 6.13 -6.98 -14.31
CA ASP A 102 6.95 -6.29 -15.29
C ASP A 102 6.32 -4.98 -15.76
N VAL A 103 7.15 -3.94 -15.89
CA VAL A 103 6.78 -2.60 -16.36
C VAL A 103 7.85 -2.12 -17.34
N GLU A 104 7.44 -1.83 -18.56
CA GLU A 104 8.31 -1.34 -19.63
C GLU A 104 7.75 -0.01 -20.16
N VAL A 105 8.56 1.05 -20.06
CA VAL A 105 8.21 2.37 -20.59
C VAL A 105 8.57 2.44 -22.06
N LEU A 106 7.63 2.88 -22.89
CA LEU A 106 7.75 2.93 -24.34
C LEU A 106 7.66 4.37 -24.85
N ASP A 107 8.29 4.63 -25.99
CA ASP A 107 8.21 5.91 -26.73
C ASP A 107 8.43 7.18 -25.89
N GLY A 108 9.39 7.15 -24.97
CA GLY A 108 9.66 8.29 -24.10
C GLY A 108 8.48 8.63 -23.19
N GLY A 109 7.80 7.61 -22.66
CA GLY A 109 6.74 7.77 -21.66
C GLY A 109 5.34 7.81 -22.23
N ARG A 110 5.14 8.03 -23.54
CA ARG A 110 3.81 8.12 -24.17
C ARG A 110 3.00 6.82 -24.12
N ARG A 111 3.69 5.68 -23.97
CA ARG A 111 3.08 4.37 -23.82
C ARG A 111 3.76 3.59 -22.69
N VAL A 112 3.02 2.67 -22.10
CA VAL A 112 3.58 1.74 -21.11
C VAL A 112 3.01 0.35 -21.32
N ARG A 113 3.90 -0.66 -21.31
CA ARG A 113 3.54 -2.07 -21.26
C ARG A 113 3.69 -2.55 -19.83
N VAL A 114 2.67 -3.18 -19.29
CA VAL A 114 2.64 -3.55 -17.88
C VAL A 114 1.84 -4.82 -17.62
N GLN A 115 2.32 -5.61 -16.65
CA GLN A 115 1.67 -6.81 -16.15
C GLN A 115 0.71 -6.53 -14.97
N PRO A 116 -0.32 -7.39 -14.74
CA PRO A 116 -1.45 -7.09 -13.85
C PRO A 116 -1.11 -6.94 -12.35
N GLY A 117 0.02 -7.43 -11.88
CA GLY A 117 0.45 -7.38 -10.48
C GLY A 117 1.23 -6.11 -10.09
N ALA A 118 1.63 -5.26 -11.04
CA ALA A 118 2.27 -3.98 -10.72
C ALA A 118 1.26 -2.96 -10.15
N THR A 119 1.64 -2.18 -9.15
CA THR A 119 0.77 -1.11 -8.63
C THR A 119 0.77 0.13 -9.53
N VAL A 120 -0.31 0.91 -9.51
CA VAL A 120 -0.38 2.18 -10.26
C VAL A 120 0.79 3.10 -9.89
N ARG A 121 1.11 3.20 -8.59
CA ARG A 121 2.26 3.97 -8.10
C ARG A 121 3.60 3.48 -8.67
N GLN A 122 3.82 2.17 -8.76
CA GLN A 122 5.05 1.61 -9.33
C GLN A 122 5.19 1.93 -10.82
N VAL A 123 4.08 1.97 -11.55
CA VAL A 123 4.05 2.37 -12.97
C VAL A 123 4.31 3.87 -13.12
N ASN A 124 3.60 4.70 -12.36
CA ASN A 124 3.75 6.16 -12.42
C ASN A 124 5.17 6.60 -11.99
N ALA A 125 5.80 5.95 -11.02
CA ALA A 125 7.20 6.22 -10.65
C ALA A 125 8.19 5.94 -11.80
N ARG A 126 7.85 5.02 -12.71
CA ARG A 126 8.66 4.72 -13.91
C ARG A 126 8.40 5.71 -15.05
N LEU A 127 7.18 6.24 -15.14
CA LEU A 127 6.77 7.22 -16.15
C LEU A 127 7.14 8.67 -15.79
N ALA A 128 7.22 9.01 -14.50
CA ALA A 128 7.48 10.37 -14.03
C ALA A 128 8.73 11.05 -14.64
N PRO A 129 9.88 10.36 -14.82
CA PRO A 129 11.05 10.95 -15.49
C PRO A 129 10.80 11.39 -16.93
N TYR A 130 9.74 10.86 -17.57
CA TYR A 130 9.33 11.20 -18.92
C TYR A 130 8.21 12.26 -18.95
N GLY A 131 7.78 12.78 -17.80
CA GLY A 131 6.67 13.75 -17.72
C GLY A 131 5.29 13.14 -18.00
N HIS A 132 5.14 11.83 -17.85
CA HIS A 132 3.89 11.10 -18.12
C HIS A 132 3.39 10.32 -16.90
N LYS A 133 2.11 9.96 -16.91
CA LYS A 133 1.45 9.09 -15.92
C LYS A 133 0.33 8.27 -16.57
N LEU A 134 -0.14 7.23 -15.89
CA LEU A 134 -1.40 6.56 -16.26
C LEU A 134 -2.59 7.52 -16.14
N GLY A 135 -3.60 7.31 -16.98
CA GLY A 135 -4.86 8.06 -16.94
C GLY A 135 -5.65 7.81 -15.66
N PRO A 136 -5.98 6.55 -15.31
CA PRO A 136 -6.64 6.22 -14.06
C PRO A 136 -5.83 6.65 -12.82
N ASP A 137 -6.51 7.32 -11.88
CA ASP A 137 -5.93 7.86 -10.65
C ASP A 137 -6.75 7.49 -9.38
N PRO A 138 -6.99 6.20 -9.13
CA PRO A 138 -7.79 5.77 -7.98
C PRO A 138 -7.10 6.14 -6.66
N ALA A 139 -7.88 6.44 -5.61
CA ALA A 139 -7.34 6.73 -4.28
C ALA A 139 -6.42 5.61 -3.74
N SER A 140 -6.66 4.38 -4.18
CA SER A 140 -5.88 3.19 -3.84
C SER A 140 -4.60 2.98 -4.67
N GLU A 141 -4.15 3.97 -5.46
CA GLU A 141 -2.98 3.85 -6.38
C GLU A 141 -1.70 3.26 -5.77
N ALA A 142 -1.51 3.41 -4.45
CA ALA A 142 -0.39 2.83 -3.72
C ALA A 142 -0.44 1.29 -3.71
N ALA A 143 -1.65 0.70 -3.71
CA ALA A 143 -1.89 -0.72 -3.47
C ALA A 143 -2.72 -1.43 -4.55
N CYS A 144 -3.60 -0.74 -5.27
CA CYS A 144 -4.31 -1.33 -6.39
C CYS A 144 -3.31 -1.65 -7.51
N THR A 145 -3.56 -2.76 -8.21
CA THR A 145 -2.67 -3.26 -9.25
C THR A 145 -3.38 -3.26 -10.61
N ILE A 146 -2.60 -3.23 -11.68
CA ILE A 146 -3.12 -3.00 -13.05
C ILE A 146 -4.20 -3.99 -13.46
N GLY A 147 -4.12 -5.25 -13.02
CA GLY A 147 -5.15 -6.26 -13.30
C GLY A 147 -6.52 -5.82 -12.78
N GLY A 148 -6.58 -5.30 -11.55
CA GLY A 148 -7.80 -4.73 -10.97
C GLY A 148 -8.23 -3.43 -11.64
N VAL A 149 -7.29 -2.58 -12.08
CA VAL A 149 -7.59 -1.33 -12.81
C VAL A 149 -8.26 -1.61 -14.15
N VAL A 150 -7.80 -2.64 -14.86
CA VAL A 150 -8.45 -3.11 -16.10
C VAL A 150 -9.79 -3.76 -15.79
N ALA A 151 -9.81 -4.72 -14.86
CA ALA A 151 -10.99 -5.53 -14.57
C ALA A 151 -12.16 -4.74 -13.97
N ASN A 152 -11.91 -3.59 -13.31
CA ASN A 152 -12.96 -2.71 -12.79
C ASN A 152 -13.18 -1.45 -13.66
N ASN A 153 -12.47 -1.29 -14.79
CA ASN A 153 -12.43 -0.04 -15.56
C ASN A 153 -12.21 1.20 -14.65
N SER A 154 -11.25 1.08 -13.72
CA SER A 154 -11.09 2.08 -12.66
C SER A 154 -10.86 3.48 -13.24
N SER A 155 -11.44 4.47 -12.57
CA SER A 155 -11.29 5.89 -12.85
C SER A 155 -10.60 6.57 -11.66
N GLY A 156 -11.10 7.72 -11.23
CA GLY A 156 -10.59 8.49 -10.11
C GLY A 156 -10.98 9.97 -10.22
N MET A 157 -10.23 10.80 -9.50
CA MET A 157 -10.54 12.22 -9.27
C MET A 157 -10.42 13.07 -10.53
N ALA A 158 -9.32 12.93 -11.28
CA ALA A 158 -9.05 13.73 -12.47
C ALA A 158 -9.31 12.96 -13.77
N CYS A 159 -9.29 11.62 -13.72
CA CYS A 159 -9.46 10.74 -14.87
C CYS A 159 -10.83 10.89 -15.56
N GLY A 160 -11.91 10.91 -14.78
CA GLY A 160 -13.29 10.90 -15.28
C GLY A 160 -13.55 9.74 -16.27
N THR A 161 -14.42 9.98 -17.24
CA THR A 161 -14.69 9.04 -18.36
C THR A 161 -13.74 9.23 -19.56
N ARG A 162 -12.84 10.23 -19.51
CA ARG A 162 -12.00 10.64 -20.65
C ARG A 162 -10.65 9.96 -20.69
N ALA A 163 -10.09 9.61 -19.53
CA ALA A 163 -8.77 9.00 -19.41
C ALA A 163 -8.80 7.65 -18.67
N ASN A 164 -9.97 7.00 -18.57
CA ASN A 164 -10.09 5.69 -17.92
C ASN A 164 -9.41 4.59 -18.74
N THR A 165 -9.37 3.37 -18.19
CA THR A 165 -8.80 2.20 -18.87
C THR A 165 -9.41 2.02 -20.26
N TYR A 166 -10.73 2.10 -20.40
CA TYR A 166 -11.42 1.97 -21.68
C TYR A 166 -10.90 2.93 -22.76
N ARG A 167 -10.59 4.18 -22.41
CA ARG A 167 -10.09 5.19 -23.36
C ARG A 167 -8.60 5.12 -23.62
N THR A 168 -7.82 4.59 -22.68
CA THR A 168 -6.35 4.64 -22.71
C THR A 168 -5.71 3.33 -23.14
N LEU A 169 -6.42 2.20 -23.04
CA LEU A 169 -5.92 0.91 -23.52
C LEU A 169 -5.64 0.96 -25.03
N GLU A 170 -4.51 0.38 -25.42
CA GLU A 170 -4.10 0.21 -26.82
C GLU A 170 -4.13 -1.27 -27.24
N SER A 171 -3.65 -2.15 -26.36
CA SER A 171 -3.70 -3.59 -26.57
C SER A 171 -3.56 -4.39 -25.28
N MET A 172 -3.82 -5.70 -25.34
CA MET A 172 -3.61 -6.64 -24.25
C MET A 172 -3.23 -8.04 -24.75
N VAL A 173 -2.57 -8.79 -23.87
CA VAL A 173 -2.42 -10.25 -24.00
C VAL A 173 -3.41 -10.89 -23.06
N VAL A 174 -4.40 -11.61 -23.60
CA VAL A 174 -5.47 -12.26 -22.84
C VAL A 174 -5.38 -13.78 -22.97
N VAL A 175 -5.67 -14.48 -21.87
CA VAL A 175 -5.89 -15.93 -21.83
C VAL A 175 -7.39 -16.17 -21.62
N LEU A 176 -8.03 -16.84 -22.57
CA LEU A 176 -9.44 -17.20 -22.54
C LEU A 176 -9.67 -18.51 -21.77
N PRO A 177 -10.90 -18.81 -21.28
CA PRO A 177 -11.20 -20.03 -20.51
C PRO A 177 -10.79 -21.34 -21.18
N SER A 178 -10.79 -21.39 -22.52
CA SER A 178 -10.30 -22.52 -23.32
C SER A 178 -8.80 -22.79 -23.14
N GLY A 179 -8.06 -21.82 -22.61
CA GLY A 179 -6.60 -21.78 -22.57
C GLY A 179 -5.97 -21.10 -23.79
N THR A 180 -6.77 -20.64 -24.75
CA THR A 180 -6.29 -19.87 -25.90
C THR A 180 -5.71 -18.53 -25.45
N THR A 181 -4.50 -18.21 -25.92
CA THR A 181 -3.87 -16.90 -25.70
C THR A 181 -4.00 -16.04 -26.96
N VAL A 182 -4.54 -14.83 -26.80
CA VAL A 182 -4.71 -13.85 -27.87
C VAL A 182 -3.90 -12.60 -27.52
N ASP A 183 -3.01 -12.19 -28.42
CA ASP A 183 -2.35 -10.88 -28.39
C ASP A 183 -3.10 -9.95 -29.33
N THR A 184 -3.82 -8.97 -28.79
CA THR A 184 -4.67 -8.07 -29.57
C THR A 184 -3.88 -7.02 -30.36
N ALA A 185 -2.57 -6.90 -30.12
CA ALA A 185 -1.68 -6.06 -30.93
C ALA A 185 -1.25 -6.74 -32.24
N ALA A 186 -1.40 -8.06 -32.35
CA ALA A 186 -0.95 -8.81 -33.51
C ALA A 186 -1.77 -8.42 -34.76
N PRO A 187 -1.14 -8.19 -35.94
CA PRO A 187 -1.86 -7.83 -37.16
C PRO A 187 -2.90 -8.85 -37.61
N ASP A 188 -2.73 -10.12 -37.19
CA ASP A 188 -3.63 -11.24 -37.49
C ASP A 188 -4.51 -11.64 -36.29
N ALA A 189 -4.60 -10.82 -35.24
CA ALA A 189 -5.29 -11.17 -33.99
C ALA A 189 -6.75 -11.58 -34.21
N ASP A 190 -7.50 -10.86 -35.04
CA ASP A 190 -8.90 -11.19 -35.37
C ASP A 190 -9.02 -12.51 -36.13
N ALA A 191 -8.16 -12.71 -37.14
CA ALA A 191 -8.12 -13.97 -37.90
C ALA A 191 -7.75 -15.16 -37.01
N ARG A 192 -6.85 -14.96 -36.03
CA ARG A 192 -6.50 -15.97 -35.04
C ARG A 192 -7.64 -16.26 -34.08
N LEU A 193 -8.33 -15.24 -33.59
CA LEU A 193 -9.53 -15.42 -32.76
C LEU A 193 -10.59 -16.21 -33.53
N ARG A 194 -10.83 -15.88 -34.80
CA ARG A 194 -11.76 -16.61 -35.66
C ARG A 194 -11.37 -18.07 -35.86
N ALA A 195 -10.08 -18.35 -36.02
CA ALA A 195 -9.59 -19.70 -36.25
C ALA A 195 -9.59 -20.58 -34.99
N LEU A 196 -9.26 -19.99 -33.83
CA LEU A 196 -9.10 -20.71 -32.57
C LEU A 196 -10.39 -20.74 -31.73
N GLU A 197 -11.23 -19.71 -31.84
CA GLU A 197 -12.47 -19.52 -31.08
C GLU A 197 -13.64 -19.11 -32.00
N PRO A 198 -13.98 -19.91 -33.04
CA PRO A 198 -14.95 -19.51 -34.08
C PRO A 198 -16.34 -19.18 -33.51
N ALA A 199 -16.81 -19.94 -32.51
CA ALA A 199 -18.12 -19.72 -31.91
C ALA A 199 -18.19 -18.39 -31.15
N LEU A 200 -17.13 -18.03 -30.42
CA LEU A 200 -17.02 -16.74 -29.75
C LEU A 200 -16.98 -15.60 -30.76
N HIS A 201 -16.10 -15.71 -31.77
CA HIS A 201 -15.97 -14.70 -32.82
C HIS A 201 -17.30 -14.42 -33.53
N GLU A 202 -18.00 -15.47 -33.99
CA GLU A 202 -19.31 -15.32 -34.64
C GLU A 202 -20.40 -14.82 -33.66
N GLY A 203 -20.34 -15.25 -32.40
CA GLY A 203 -21.24 -14.79 -31.36
C GLY A 203 -21.13 -13.29 -31.08
N LEU A 204 -19.91 -12.76 -31.03
CA LEU A 204 -19.66 -11.33 -30.85
C LEU A 204 -20.25 -10.49 -32.00
N LEU A 205 -20.12 -10.96 -33.26
CA LEU A 205 -20.74 -10.30 -34.41
C LEU A 205 -22.27 -10.28 -34.29
N ARG A 206 -22.88 -11.42 -33.92
CA ARG A 206 -24.34 -11.50 -33.73
C ARG A 206 -24.82 -10.57 -32.62
N LEU A 207 -24.15 -10.54 -31.47
CA LEU A 207 -24.51 -9.67 -30.35
C LEU A 207 -24.36 -8.19 -30.72
N ARG A 208 -23.28 -7.83 -31.41
CA ARG A 208 -23.08 -6.47 -31.94
C ARG A 208 -24.25 -6.04 -32.83
N ASP A 209 -24.60 -6.88 -33.79
CA ASP A 209 -25.66 -6.57 -34.75
C ASP A 209 -27.04 -6.52 -34.08
N ARG A 210 -27.30 -7.41 -33.11
CA ARG A 210 -28.51 -7.41 -32.27
C ARG A 210 -28.66 -6.09 -31.50
N VAL A 211 -27.60 -5.66 -30.79
CA VAL A 211 -27.60 -4.42 -30.00
C VAL A 211 -27.80 -3.20 -30.90
N ARG A 212 -27.10 -3.12 -32.04
CA ARG A 212 -27.20 -1.97 -32.96
C ARG A 212 -28.53 -1.90 -33.71
N ALA A 213 -29.22 -3.04 -33.89
CA ALA A 213 -30.52 -3.09 -34.54
C ALA A 213 -31.68 -2.61 -33.65
N ASP A 214 -31.48 -2.51 -32.32
CA ASP A 214 -32.47 -1.98 -31.37
C ASP A 214 -32.12 -0.54 -30.93
N PRO A 215 -32.85 0.48 -31.40
CA PRO A 215 -32.63 1.87 -31.00
C PRO A 215 -32.79 2.11 -29.49
N ALA A 216 -33.58 1.29 -28.78
CA ALA A 216 -33.71 1.42 -27.33
C ALA A 216 -32.43 0.98 -26.61
N SER A 217 -31.87 -0.17 -26.98
CA SER A 217 -30.57 -0.63 -26.49
C SER A 217 -29.47 0.40 -26.73
N VAL A 218 -29.39 0.96 -27.95
CA VAL A 218 -28.41 2.01 -28.28
C VAL A 218 -28.55 3.22 -27.35
N ARG A 219 -29.76 3.77 -27.18
CA ARG A 219 -29.99 4.93 -26.28
C ARG A 219 -29.60 4.64 -24.84
N THR A 220 -29.96 3.46 -24.33
CA THR A 220 -29.61 3.07 -22.95
C THR A 220 -28.11 2.97 -22.77
N ILE A 221 -27.39 2.36 -23.72
CA ILE A 221 -25.92 2.25 -23.68
C ILE A 221 -25.29 3.65 -23.76
N GLU A 222 -25.68 4.48 -24.72
CA GLU A 222 -25.15 5.84 -24.86
C GLU A 222 -25.36 6.68 -23.59
N GLN A 223 -26.53 6.58 -22.97
CA GLN A 223 -26.82 7.25 -21.71
C GLN A 223 -25.94 6.72 -20.57
N GLN A 224 -25.94 5.41 -20.34
CA GLN A 224 -25.24 4.79 -19.21
C GLN A 224 -23.71 4.98 -19.28
N PHE A 225 -23.13 4.98 -20.49
CA PHE A 225 -21.69 5.18 -20.69
C PHE A 225 -21.30 6.64 -20.99
N SER A 226 -22.25 7.59 -20.93
CA SER A 226 -21.95 9.04 -20.90
C SER A 226 -21.39 9.50 -19.55
N MET A 227 -21.60 8.69 -18.51
CA MET A 227 -21.17 8.88 -17.13
C MET A 227 -20.28 7.71 -16.69
N LYS A 228 -19.66 7.83 -15.51
CA LYS A 228 -18.86 6.72 -14.93
C LYS A 228 -19.78 5.52 -14.70
N ASN A 229 -19.46 4.36 -15.25
CA ASN A 229 -20.33 3.20 -15.15
C ASN A 229 -19.53 1.91 -15.17
N THR A 230 -19.72 1.11 -14.13
CA THR A 230 -19.15 -0.24 -13.99
C THR A 230 -20.23 -1.27 -13.64
N MET A 231 -21.49 -0.98 -13.95
CA MET A 231 -22.60 -1.93 -13.83
C MET A 231 -22.67 -2.85 -15.04
N GLY A 232 -22.59 -4.15 -14.82
CA GLY A 232 -22.56 -5.15 -15.88
C GLY A 232 -21.33 -5.02 -16.78
N TYR A 233 -21.41 -5.59 -17.99
CA TYR A 233 -20.33 -5.49 -18.98
C TYR A 233 -20.29 -4.13 -19.69
N GLY A 234 -19.12 -3.74 -20.18
CA GLY A 234 -18.90 -2.56 -21.02
C GLY A 234 -19.56 -2.66 -22.41
N LEU A 235 -20.90 -2.64 -22.45
CA LEU A 235 -21.69 -2.88 -23.66
C LEU A 235 -21.49 -1.81 -24.74
N ASN A 236 -20.96 -0.63 -24.40
CA ASN A 236 -20.54 0.37 -25.38
C ASN A 236 -19.49 -0.17 -26.37
N SER A 237 -18.77 -1.24 -26.02
CA SER A 237 -17.91 -1.99 -26.95
C SER A 237 -18.63 -2.45 -28.22
N PHE A 238 -19.91 -2.84 -28.11
CA PHE A 238 -20.72 -3.23 -29.27
C PHE A 238 -21.12 -2.04 -30.17
N LEU A 239 -21.04 -0.81 -29.67
CA LEU A 239 -21.25 0.39 -30.46
C LEU A 239 -19.92 0.88 -31.05
N ASP A 240 -18.87 0.91 -30.23
CA ASP A 240 -17.59 1.54 -30.52
C ASP A 240 -16.70 0.74 -31.47
N HIS A 241 -16.92 -0.58 -31.62
CA HIS A 241 -16.03 -1.47 -32.40
C HIS A 241 -16.77 -2.42 -33.35
N ASP A 242 -16.13 -2.72 -34.49
CA ASP A 242 -16.66 -3.64 -35.50
C ASP A 242 -15.97 -5.00 -35.48
N GLU A 243 -14.65 -5.07 -35.30
CA GLU A 243 -13.88 -6.31 -35.28
C GLU A 243 -14.09 -7.08 -33.97
N PRO A 244 -14.44 -8.39 -33.99
CA PRO A 244 -14.64 -9.20 -32.79
C PRO A 244 -13.49 -9.17 -31.79
N VAL A 245 -12.24 -9.17 -32.24
CA VAL A 245 -11.10 -9.06 -31.32
C VAL A 245 -11.08 -7.74 -30.55
N ARG A 246 -11.47 -6.62 -31.19
CA ARG A 246 -11.56 -5.29 -30.56
C ARG A 246 -12.75 -5.17 -29.63
N ILE A 247 -13.87 -5.80 -30.01
CA ILE A 247 -15.04 -5.90 -29.15
C ILE A 247 -14.68 -6.67 -27.88
N LEU A 248 -14.05 -7.85 -28.00
CA LEU A 248 -13.62 -8.69 -26.87
C LEU A 248 -12.62 -7.96 -25.97
N GLU A 249 -11.62 -7.32 -26.56
CA GLU A 249 -10.61 -6.50 -25.86
C GLU A 249 -11.28 -5.48 -24.92
N HIS A 250 -12.28 -4.76 -25.41
CA HIS A 250 -12.96 -3.72 -24.63
C HIS A 250 -14.05 -4.27 -23.71
N LEU A 251 -14.59 -5.46 -23.98
CA LEU A 251 -15.49 -6.16 -23.06
C LEU A 251 -14.75 -6.70 -21.82
N LEU A 252 -13.46 -7.02 -21.93
CA LEU A 252 -12.63 -7.45 -20.79
C LEU A 252 -12.42 -6.33 -19.77
N ILE A 253 -12.48 -5.07 -20.21
CA ILE A 253 -12.39 -3.88 -19.36
C ILE A 253 -13.70 -3.74 -18.57
N GLY A 254 -13.61 -3.74 -17.24
CA GLY A 254 -14.80 -3.75 -16.38
C GLY A 254 -15.47 -5.13 -16.25
N SER A 255 -14.88 -6.20 -16.79
CA SER A 255 -15.46 -7.57 -16.72
C SER A 255 -15.33 -8.25 -15.36
N GLU A 256 -14.57 -7.67 -14.44
CA GLU A 256 -14.30 -8.23 -13.10
C GLU A 256 -13.71 -9.65 -13.15
N GLY A 257 -12.94 -9.94 -14.21
CA GLY A 257 -12.29 -11.23 -14.41
C GLY A 257 -13.24 -12.35 -14.89
N THR A 258 -14.49 -12.02 -15.23
CA THR A 258 -15.48 -13.03 -15.65
C THR A 258 -15.36 -13.46 -17.12
N LEU A 259 -14.55 -12.77 -17.94
CA LEU A 259 -14.41 -13.05 -19.38
C LEU A 259 -13.01 -13.52 -19.80
N GLY A 260 -11.99 -13.40 -18.94
CA GLY A 260 -10.64 -13.86 -19.27
C GLY A 260 -9.60 -13.32 -18.31
N PHE A 261 -8.37 -13.82 -18.44
CA PHE A 261 -7.22 -13.34 -17.69
C PHE A 261 -6.37 -12.40 -18.55
N VAL A 262 -6.19 -11.15 -18.10
CA VAL A 262 -5.30 -10.18 -18.75
C VAL A 262 -3.88 -10.37 -18.22
N ALA A 263 -3.01 -10.98 -19.03
CA ALA A 263 -1.62 -11.26 -18.66
C ALA A 263 -0.71 -10.03 -18.81
N GLN A 264 -1.05 -9.10 -19.71
CA GLN A 264 -0.32 -7.88 -19.98
C GLN A 264 -1.23 -6.87 -20.68
N ALA A 265 -1.04 -5.58 -20.42
CA ALA A 265 -1.74 -4.50 -21.10
C ALA A 265 -0.75 -3.42 -21.57
N VAL A 266 -1.07 -2.77 -22.69
CA VAL A 266 -0.39 -1.58 -23.19
C VAL A 266 -1.33 -0.40 -23.12
N PHE A 267 -0.90 0.67 -22.45
CA PHE A 267 -1.67 1.91 -22.30
C PHE A 267 -0.99 3.06 -23.00
N ARG A 268 -1.80 3.93 -23.63
CA ARG A 268 -1.43 5.33 -23.85
C ARG A 268 -1.45 6.05 -22.51
N THR A 269 -0.42 6.85 -22.26
CA THR A 269 -0.29 7.62 -21.02
C THR A 269 -0.75 9.06 -21.23
N VAL A 270 -0.98 9.78 -20.14
CA VAL A 270 -1.32 11.21 -20.16
C VAL A 270 -0.13 12.03 -19.67
N PRO A 271 0.05 13.29 -20.14
CA PRO A 271 1.08 14.15 -19.61
C PRO A 271 0.80 14.52 -18.14
N ILE A 272 1.87 14.74 -17.38
CA ILE A 272 1.78 15.38 -16.06
C ILE A 272 1.65 16.88 -16.30
N LEU A 273 0.59 17.50 -15.78
CA LEU A 273 0.41 18.95 -15.76
C LEU A 273 1.07 19.50 -14.49
N PRO A 274 2.21 20.20 -14.58
CA PRO A 274 3.03 20.53 -13.41
C PRO A 274 2.52 21.76 -12.65
N PHE A 275 1.72 22.63 -13.29
CA PHE A 275 1.17 23.83 -12.66
C PHE A 275 -0.26 23.57 -12.26
N ALA A 276 -0.58 23.86 -11.00
CA ALA A 276 -1.93 23.70 -10.50
C ALA A 276 -2.20 24.58 -9.29
N SER A 277 -3.43 25.07 -9.18
CA SER A 277 -3.94 25.78 -8.01
C SER A 277 -5.17 25.08 -7.45
N THR A 278 -5.26 25.00 -6.12
CA THR A 278 -6.32 24.29 -5.41
C THR A 278 -6.98 25.21 -4.40
N GLY A 279 -8.30 25.14 -4.26
CA GLY A 279 -9.00 25.84 -3.18
C GLY A 279 -10.16 25.04 -2.62
N LEU A 280 -10.49 25.34 -1.37
CA LEU A 280 -11.62 24.76 -0.66
C LEU A 280 -12.73 25.81 -0.57
N LEU A 281 -13.83 25.58 -1.27
CA LEU A 281 -15.01 26.44 -1.25
C LEU A 281 -15.97 25.90 -0.20
N VAL A 282 -16.19 26.64 0.90
CA VAL A 282 -17.07 26.21 2.00
C VAL A 282 -18.43 26.89 1.85
N PHE A 283 -19.48 26.10 1.75
CA PHE A 283 -20.87 26.52 1.57
C PHE A 283 -21.67 26.35 2.87
N PRO A 284 -22.76 27.10 3.05
CA PRO A 284 -23.64 26.96 4.20
C PRO A 284 -24.23 25.56 4.37
N ASP A 285 -24.51 24.88 3.25
CA ASP A 285 -25.16 23.58 3.23
C ASP A 285 -24.84 22.77 1.95
N LEU A 286 -25.19 21.47 1.97
CA LEU A 286 -24.96 20.52 0.87
C LEU A 286 -25.70 20.90 -0.43
N ALA A 287 -26.91 21.44 -0.32
CA ALA A 287 -27.72 21.83 -1.46
C ALA A 287 -27.10 23.04 -2.18
N SER A 288 -26.62 24.01 -1.42
CA SER A 288 -25.90 25.20 -1.89
C SER A 288 -24.60 24.82 -2.59
N ALA A 289 -23.85 23.85 -2.06
CA ALA A 289 -22.65 23.33 -2.74
C ALA A 289 -23.01 22.64 -4.08
N THR A 290 -23.88 21.64 -4.05
CA THR A 290 -24.19 20.79 -5.22
C THR A 290 -24.83 21.57 -6.39
N ARG A 291 -25.67 22.58 -6.12
CA ARG A 291 -26.25 23.46 -7.16
C ARG A 291 -25.20 24.23 -7.97
N THR A 292 -24.01 24.46 -7.42
CA THR A 292 -22.95 25.25 -8.08
C THR A 292 -22.04 24.40 -8.96
N VAL A 293 -22.09 23.08 -8.82
CA VAL A 293 -21.21 22.14 -9.54
C VAL A 293 -21.27 22.32 -11.07
N PRO A 294 -22.44 22.42 -11.73
CA PRO A 294 -22.48 22.65 -13.17
C PRO A 294 -21.74 23.93 -13.61
N ALA A 295 -21.83 25.01 -12.83
CA ALA A 295 -21.16 26.27 -13.12
C ALA A 295 -19.64 26.14 -12.93
N LEU A 296 -19.19 25.46 -11.87
CA LEU A 296 -17.78 25.16 -11.63
C LEU A 296 -17.19 24.30 -12.75
N VAL A 297 -17.90 23.25 -13.20
CA VAL A 297 -17.47 22.44 -14.35
C VAL A 297 -17.35 23.28 -15.62
N GLY A 298 -18.26 24.25 -15.82
CA GLY A 298 -18.20 25.22 -16.91
C GLY A 298 -16.96 26.13 -16.90
N THR A 299 -16.26 26.24 -15.77
CA THR A 299 -14.97 26.95 -15.67
C THR A 299 -13.76 26.10 -16.09
N HIS A 300 -13.97 24.86 -16.57
CA HIS A 300 -12.91 23.92 -16.94
C HIS A 300 -12.03 23.47 -15.77
N SER A 301 -12.59 23.43 -14.55
CA SER A 301 -11.92 22.84 -13.39
C SER A 301 -11.46 21.40 -13.67
N ALA A 302 -10.23 21.08 -13.30
CA ALA A 302 -9.66 19.73 -13.42
C ALA A 302 -10.40 18.76 -12.50
N THR A 303 -10.69 19.17 -11.27
CA THR A 303 -11.44 18.40 -10.26
C THR A 303 -12.43 19.27 -9.51
N VAL A 304 -13.53 18.66 -9.04
CA VAL A 304 -14.47 19.24 -8.07
C VAL A 304 -14.90 18.11 -7.14
N GLU A 305 -14.36 18.11 -5.93
CA GLU A 305 -14.57 17.05 -4.94
C GLU A 305 -15.46 17.54 -3.79
N LEU A 306 -16.53 16.81 -3.50
CA LEU A 306 -17.49 17.11 -2.43
C LEU A 306 -17.02 16.54 -1.10
N LEU A 307 -17.16 17.32 -0.04
CA LEU A 307 -17.09 16.92 1.36
C LEU A 307 -18.32 17.46 2.11
N ASP A 308 -19.11 16.60 2.75
CA ASP A 308 -20.22 17.03 3.60
C ASP A 308 -19.77 17.48 5.01
N ALA A 309 -20.73 17.92 5.83
CA ALA A 309 -20.48 18.39 7.20
C ALA A 309 -19.79 17.32 8.06
N THR A 310 -20.23 16.07 7.95
CA THR A 310 -19.66 14.95 8.71
C THR A 310 -18.21 14.70 8.29
N SER A 311 -17.89 14.80 7.00
CA SER A 311 -16.54 14.69 6.47
C SER A 311 -15.61 15.77 7.01
N LEU A 312 -16.08 17.01 7.09
CA LEU A 312 -15.33 18.13 7.67
C LEU A 312 -15.08 17.90 9.18
N LYS A 313 -16.11 17.52 9.94
CA LYS A 313 -16.01 17.20 11.38
C LYS A 313 -15.02 16.07 11.67
N VAL A 314 -15.06 15.00 10.88
CA VAL A 314 -14.10 13.88 11.03
C VAL A 314 -12.68 14.32 10.69
N SER A 315 -12.51 15.15 9.66
CA SER A 315 -11.20 15.70 9.29
C SER A 315 -10.61 16.56 10.42
N GLN A 316 -11.42 17.39 11.08
CA GLN A 316 -10.99 18.22 12.22
C GLN A 316 -10.48 17.38 13.41
N ARG A 317 -11.09 16.22 13.66
CA ARG A 317 -10.70 15.32 14.77
C ARG A 317 -9.33 14.66 14.55
N THR A 318 -8.79 14.65 13.33
CA THR A 318 -7.47 14.07 13.06
C THR A 318 -6.32 14.93 13.59
N GLY A 319 -6.53 16.23 13.79
CA GLY A 319 -5.46 17.19 14.10
C GLY A 319 -4.49 17.45 12.95
N LEU A 320 -4.71 16.86 11.77
CA LEU A 320 -3.85 16.98 10.59
C LEU A 320 -4.49 17.81 9.46
N ALA A 321 -5.75 18.24 9.64
CA ALA A 321 -6.43 19.06 8.65
C ALA A 321 -5.83 20.49 8.62
N PRO A 322 -5.74 21.12 7.43
CA PRO A 322 -5.22 22.47 7.32
C PRO A 322 -6.19 23.50 7.94
N ALA A 323 -5.69 24.72 8.22
CA ALA A 323 -6.45 25.80 8.87
C ALA A 323 -7.79 26.09 8.17
N GLN A 324 -7.84 25.99 6.84
CA GLN A 324 -9.05 26.15 6.04
C GLN A 324 -10.20 25.19 6.41
N ILE A 325 -9.90 24.07 7.07
CA ILE A 325 -10.89 23.12 7.61
C ILE A 325 -11.00 23.28 9.13
N MET A 326 -9.87 23.46 9.83
CA MET A 326 -9.84 23.56 11.29
C MET A 326 -10.57 24.79 11.84
N ASP A 327 -10.56 25.90 11.10
CA ASP A 327 -11.13 27.17 11.55
C ASP A 327 -12.64 27.30 11.24
N VAL A 328 -13.23 26.32 10.54
CA VAL A 328 -14.67 26.31 10.23
C VAL A 328 -15.45 25.77 11.42
N ASP A 329 -16.42 26.53 11.92
CA ASP A 329 -17.40 26.04 12.89
C ASP A 329 -18.49 25.22 12.17
N VAL A 330 -18.21 23.93 11.98
CA VAL A 330 -19.02 23.07 11.09
C VAL A 330 -20.35 22.70 11.75
N ASP A 331 -21.45 23.32 11.29
CA ASP A 331 -22.81 22.85 11.52
C ASP A 331 -23.34 21.96 10.38
N GLU A 332 -24.01 22.54 9.38
CA GLU A 332 -24.58 21.88 8.19
C GLU A 332 -23.73 22.09 6.91
N HIS A 333 -22.57 22.75 7.05
CA HIS A 333 -21.70 23.14 5.95
C HIS A 333 -21.30 21.98 5.02
N ALA A 334 -21.12 22.29 3.74
CA ALA A 334 -20.46 21.40 2.78
C ALA A 334 -19.30 22.13 2.12
N ALA A 335 -18.30 21.41 1.63
CA ALA A 335 -17.17 21.99 0.93
C ALA A 335 -16.95 21.34 -0.44
N LEU A 336 -16.49 22.15 -1.40
CA LEU A 336 -15.99 21.70 -2.69
C LEU A 336 -14.49 22.00 -2.79
N LEU A 337 -13.68 20.96 -2.92
CA LEU A 337 -12.26 21.08 -3.25
C LEU A 337 -12.13 21.17 -4.77
N VAL A 338 -11.75 22.34 -5.27
CA VAL A 338 -11.65 22.65 -6.70
C VAL A 338 -10.18 22.82 -7.08
N GLU A 339 -9.77 22.22 -8.19
CA GLU A 339 -8.43 22.36 -8.74
C GLU A 339 -8.44 22.75 -10.21
N TYR A 340 -7.51 23.64 -10.58
CA TYR A 340 -7.16 23.95 -11.98
C TYR A 340 -5.75 23.46 -12.25
N GLN A 341 -5.51 22.97 -13.47
CA GLN A 341 -4.22 22.42 -13.88
C GLN A 341 -3.86 22.95 -15.27
N GLY A 342 -2.58 23.25 -15.50
CA GLY A 342 -2.06 23.70 -16.79
C GLY A 342 -0.71 23.06 -17.11
N ALA A 343 -0.43 22.91 -18.41
CA ALA A 343 0.89 22.51 -18.90
C ALA A 343 1.91 23.65 -18.72
N THR A 344 1.43 24.90 -18.69
CA THR A 344 2.21 26.10 -18.41
C THR A 344 1.59 26.90 -17.25
N LEU A 345 2.41 27.72 -16.59
CA LEU A 345 1.94 28.62 -15.54
C LEU A 345 0.90 29.63 -16.06
N GLU A 346 1.02 30.06 -17.32
CA GLU A 346 0.09 31.01 -17.94
C GLU A 346 -1.28 30.37 -18.19
N GLU A 347 -1.31 29.15 -18.72
CA GLU A 347 -2.54 28.37 -18.91
C GLU A 347 -3.27 28.12 -17.58
N GLU A 348 -2.54 27.71 -16.54
CA GLU A 348 -3.13 27.52 -15.20
C GLU A 348 -3.72 28.82 -14.65
N ARG A 349 -3.00 29.95 -14.78
CA ARG A 349 -3.46 31.27 -14.33
C ARG A 349 -4.67 31.78 -15.10
N GLU A 350 -4.74 31.55 -16.41
CA GLU A 350 -5.90 31.91 -17.22
C GLU A 350 -7.15 31.14 -16.76
N LEU A 351 -7.02 29.83 -16.53
CA LEU A 351 -8.10 28.97 -16.04
C LEU A 351 -8.59 29.41 -14.65
N SER A 352 -7.68 29.61 -13.70
CA SER A 352 -8.04 30.01 -12.33
C SER A 352 -8.58 31.44 -12.26
N ALA A 353 -8.06 32.39 -13.05
CA ALA A 353 -8.57 33.75 -13.13
C ALA A 353 -9.98 33.82 -13.73
N ALA A 354 -10.29 32.97 -14.72
CA ALA A 354 -11.62 32.87 -15.30
C ALA A 354 -12.68 32.43 -14.27
N ALA A 355 -12.31 31.60 -13.30
CA ALA A 355 -13.19 31.15 -12.23
C ALA A 355 -13.42 32.19 -11.12
N ALA A 356 -12.53 33.17 -10.96
CA ALA A 356 -12.61 34.16 -9.88
C ALA A 356 -13.91 34.99 -9.90
N GLY A 357 -14.48 35.23 -11.09
CA GLY A 357 -15.78 35.89 -11.23
C GLY A 357 -16.92 35.08 -10.63
N LEU A 358 -16.92 33.77 -10.87
CA LEU A 358 -17.88 32.84 -10.30
C LEU A 358 -17.75 32.81 -8.78
N PHE A 359 -16.53 32.64 -8.24
CA PHE A 359 -16.31 32.55 -6.80
C PHE A 359 -16.84 33.75 -6.01
N ARG A 360 -16.71 34.97 -6.55
CA ARG A 360 -17.27 36.18 -5.92
C ARG A 360 -18.81 36.22 -5.89
N SER A 361 -19.47 35.43 -6.73
CA SER A 361 -20.93 35.34 -6.79
C SER A 361 -21.52 34.20 -5.97
N LEU A 362 -20.67 33.30 -5.45
CA LEU A 362 -21.10 32.18 -4.63
C LEU A 362 -21.39 32.64 -3.20
N ASP A 363 -22.42 32.06 -2.59
CA ASP A 363 -22.70 32.20 -1.17
C ASP A 363 -21.82 31.23 -0.39
N LEU A 364 -20.69 31.72 0.11
CA LEU A 364 -19.68 30.94 0.81
C LEU A 364 -19.61 31.35 2.28
N ALA A 365 -19.51 30.37 3.17
CA ALA A 365 -19.30 30.57 4.60
C ALA A 365 -17.89 31.07 4.93
N ALA A 366 -16.94 30.90 4.01
CA ALA A 366 -15.58 31.42 4.10
C ALA A 366 -15.12 32.00 2.74
N PRO A 367 -14.23 33.01 2.72
CA PRO A 367 -13.71 33.55 1.46
C PRO A 367 -13.04 32.47 0.59
N ALA A 368 -13.38 32.44 -0.70
CA ALA A 368 -12.70 31.57 -1.66
C ALA A 368 -11.24 31.99 -1.85
N ALA A 369 -10.30 31.07 -1.62
CA ALA A 369 -8.88 31.26 -1.90
C ALA A 369 -8.31 30.02 -2.60
N LEU A 370 -7.68 30.25 -3.76
CA LEU A 370 -6.84 29.25 -4.42
C LEU A 370 -5.40 29.42 -3.95
N THR A 371 -4.68 28.31 -3.77
CA THR A 371 -3.25 28.29 -3.49
C THR A 371 -2.52 27.47 -4.55
N ASP A 372 -1.39 27.99 -5.04
CA ASP A 372 -0.45 27.30 -5.92
C ASP A 372 0.75 26.72 -5.14
N ASP A 373 0.84 26.99 -3.82
CA ASP A 373 1.88 26.43 -2.95
C ASP A 373 1.75 24.90 -2.85
N PRO A 374 2.77 24.13 -3.29
CA PRO A 374 2.70 22.67 -3.31
C PRO A 374 2.40 22.05 -1.94
N THR A 375 2.90 22.64 -0.85
CA THR A 375 2.70 22.12 0.52
C THR A 375 1.25 22.29 0.97
N ALA A 376 0.68 23.50 0.82
CA ALA A 376 -0.70 23.79 1.15
C ALA A 376 -1.68 22.95 0.30
N ARG A 377 -1.40 22.80 -1.00
CA ARG A 377 -2.19 21.94 -1.89
C ARG A 377 -2.14 20.47 -1.47
N ALA A 378 -0.95 19.96 -1.15
CA ALA A 378 -0.77 18.59 -0.70
C ALA A 378 -1.54 18.33 0.60
N ALA A 379 -1.57 19.29 1.54
CA ALA A 379 -2.34 19.16 2.78
C ALA A 379 -3.85 19.00 2.53
N LEU A 380 -4.44 19.83 1.65
CA LEU A 380 -5.85 19.72 1.26
C LEU A 380 -6.16 18.36 0.59
N TRP A 381 -5.32 17.94 -0.36
CA TRP A 381 -5.49 16.65 -1.04
C TRP A 381 -5.30 15.45 -0.12
N THR A 382 -4.43 15.56 0.89
CA THR A 382 -4.19 14.51 1.87
C THR A 382 -5.45 14.23 2.67
N VAL A 383 -6.16 15.28 3.11
CA VAL A 383 -7.46 15.13 3.77
C VAL A 383 -8.47 14.43 2.86
N ARG A 384 -8.65 14.91 1.62
CA ARG A 384 -9.62 14.33 0.68
C ARG A 384 -9.31 12.87 0.33
N LYS A 385 -8.03 12.50 0.11
CA LYS A 385 -7.63 11.12 -0.21
C LYS A 385 -7.71 10.18 1.00
N GLY A 386 -7.46 10.69 2.21
CA GLY A 386 -7.54 9.91 3.45
C GLY A 386 -8.95 9.74 4.02
N LEU A 387 -9.90 10.59 3.60
CA LEU A 387 -11.24 10.70 4.19
C LEU A 387 -11.96 9.37 4.39
N TYR A 388 -12.06 8.53 3.34
CA TYR A 388 -12.69 7.21 3.41
C TYR A 388 -12.20 6.42 4.63
N THR A 389 -10.89 6.25 4.70
CA THR A 389 -10.29 5.43 5.74
C THR A 389 -10.33 6.08 7.11
N THR A 390 -10.21 7.40 7.21
CA THR A 390 -10.34 8.11 8.49
C THR A 390 -11.74 7.94 9.06
N VAL A 391 -12.78 8.09 8.24
CA VAL A 391 -14.16 7.90 8.69
C VAL A 391 -14.39 6.42 9.06
N ALA A 392 -13.92 5.48 8.22
CA ALA A 392 -14.11 4.05 8.45
C ALA A 392 -13.32 3.52 9.65
N GLY A 393 -12.18 4.13 9.99
CA GLY A 393 -11.39 3.82 11.18
C GLY A 393 -12.00 4.33 12.49
N ASN A 394 -12.97 5.27 12.42
CA ASN A 394 -13.72 5.79 13.57
C ASN A 394 -15.03 5.04 13.82
N ARG A 395 -15.34 4.00 13.02
CA ARG A 395 -16.54 3.18 13.23
C ARG A 395 -16.50 2.48 14.59
N PRO A 396 -17.66 2.14 15.17
CA PRO A 396 -17.71 1.34 16.40
C PRO A 396 -16.97 0.00 16.23
N SER A 397 -16.25 -0.43 17.27
CA SER A 397 -15.72 -1.80 17.31
C SER A 397 -16.87 -2.80 17.16
N GLY A 398 -16.61 -3.93 16.50
CA GLY A 398 -17.65 -4.90 16.20
C GLY A 398 -18.41 -4.66 14.89
N SER A 399 -18.18 -3.54 14.19
CA SER A 399 -18.90 -3.19 12.95
C SER A 399 -18.02 -3.26 11.70
N ASN A 400 -18.67 -3.44 10.54
CA ASN A 400 -18.09 -3.30 9.22
C ASN A 400 -18.35 -1.88 8.69
N ALA A 401 -17.38 -1.30 7.98
CA ALA A 401 -17.59 -0.08 7.20
C ALA A 401 -17.89 -0.46 5.75
N LEU A 402 -19.01 0.01 5.23
CA LEU A 402 -19.46 -0.22 3.86
C LEU A 402 -19.36 1.09 3.10
N LEU A 403 -18.51 1.12 2.08
CA LEU A 403 -18.39 2.24 1.16
C LEU A 403 -19.15 1.90 -0.12
N GLU A 404 -20.22 2.63 -0.38
CA GLU A 404 -20.97 2.55 -1.63
C GLU A 404 -20.59 3.70 -2.57
N ASP A 405 -20.79 3.48 -3.86
CA ASP A 405 -20.49 4.43 -4.94
C ASP A 405 -21.61 4.43 -5.97
N VAL A 406 -22.24 5.57 -6.16
CA VAL A 406 -23.31 5.75 -7.14
C VAL A 406 -23.01 6.96 -8.01
N VAL A 407 -23.65 7.03 -9.17
CA VAL A 407 -23.55 8.18 -10.06
C VAL A 407 -24.92 8.54 -10.61
N VAL A 408 -25.16 9.84 -10.73
CA VAL A 408 -26.33 10.40 -11.40
C VAL A 408 -25.87 11.48 -12.38
N PRO A 409 -26.70 11.88 -13.36
CA PRO A 409 -26.41 13.06 -14.15
C PRO A 409 -26.12 14.26 -13.22
N VAL A 410 -25.08 15.05 -13.52
CA VAL A 410 -24.64 16.18 -12.66
C VAL A 410 -25.80 17.12 -12.23
N PRO A 411 -26.79 17.45 -13.09
CA PRO A 411 -27.94 18.26 -12.67
C PRO A 411 -28.84 17.64 -11.59
N GLU A 412 -28.87 16.30 -11.47
CA GLU A 412 -29.70 15.54 -10.52
C GLU A 412 -28.97 15.32 -9.17
N LEU A 413 -27.68 15.67 -9.09
CA LEU A 413 -26.80 15.37 -7.97
C LEU A 413 -27.33 15.93 -6.64
N GLY A 414 -27.76 17.20 -6.62
CA GLY A 414 -28.22 17.85 -5.39
C GLY A 414 -29.46 17.17 -4.80
N GLU A 415 -30.48 16.95 -5.63
CA GLU A 415 -31.72 16.28 -5.21
C GLU A 415 -31.46 14.83 -4.76
N THR A 416 -30.59 14.10 -5.47
CA THR A 416 -30.20 12.74 -5.09
C THR A 416 -29.52 12.72 -3.72
N CYS A 417 -28.61 13.66 -3.44
CA CYS A 417 -27.95 13.77 -2.14
C CYS A 417 -28.93 14.08 -1.01
N GLU A 418 -29.88 15.00 -1.20
CA GLU A 418 -30.91 15.33 -0.21
C GLU A 418 -31.79 14.12 0.12
N GLN A 419 -32.26 13.39 -0.90
CA GLN A 419 -33.06 12.19 -0.70
C GLN A 419 -32.26 11.05 -0.06
N LEU A 420 -30.97 10.91 -0.40
CA LEU A 420 -30.08 9.94 0.22
C LEU A 420 -29.88 10.23 1.72
N THR A 421 -29.71 11.50 2.10
CA THR A 421 -29.67 11.91 3.52
C THR A 421 -30.96 11.55 4.24
N ALA A 422 -32.13 11.79 3.62
CA ALA A 422 -33.41 11.37 4.19
C ALA A 422 -33.53 9.84 4.35
N LEU A 423 -32.95 9.05 3.45
CA LEU A 423 -32.87 7.59 3.60
C LEU A 423 -31.98 7.18 4.78
N PHE A 424 -30.85 7.86 5.01
CA PHE A 424 -30.02 7.58 6.19
C PHE A 424 -30.82 7.78 7.48
N ASP A 425 -31.56 8.87 7.59
CA ASP A 425 -32.40 9.16 8.76
C ASP A 425 -33.54 8.14 8.91
N ALA A 426 -34.23 7.80 7.82
CA ALA A 426 -35.35 6.85 7.82
C ALA A 426 -34.93 5.44 8.25
N HIS A 427 -33.73 5.01 7.88
CA HIS A 427 -33.17 3.71 8.26
C HIS A 427 -32.34 3.77 9.55
N GLY A 428 -32.07 4.95 10.10
CA GLY A 428 -31.31 5.13 11.34
C GLY A 428 -29.80 4.94 11.18
N TYR A 429 -29.25 5.25 10.00
CA TYR A 429 -27.81 5.40 9.80
C TYR A 429 -27.39 6.82 10.18
N ARG A 430 -26.84 6.96 11.38
CA ARG A 430 -26.30 8.23 11.88
C ARG A 430 -24.85 8.37 11.46
N ASP A 431 -24.38 9.61 11.33
CA ASP A 431 -23.00 9.95 11.01
C ASP A 431 -22.50 9.32 9.68
N SER A 432 -23.43 9.01 8.76
CA SER A 432 -23.08 8.69 7.38
C SER A 432 -22.46 9.92 6.73
N VAL A 433 -21.38 9.69 6.00
CA VAL A 433 -20.70 10.71 5.21
C VAL A 433 -21.12 10.60 3.75
N ILE A 434 -21.26 11.74 3.07
CA ILE A 434 -21.32 11.85 1.61
C ILE A 434 -20.10 12.63 1.13
N PHE A 435 -19.35 12.05 0.20
CA PHE A 435 -18.21 12.70 -0.44
C PHE A 435 -18.01 12.13 -1.84
N GLY A 436 -17.33 12.82 -2.75
CA GLY A 436 -17.04 12.23 -4.06
C GLY A 436 -16.73 13.19 -5.19
N HIS A 437 -16.66 12.63 -6.39
CA HIS A 437 -16.32 13.29 -7.64
C HIS A 437 -17.53 14.05 -8.19
N ALA A 438 -17.88 15.16 -7.53
CA ALA A 438 -19.07 15.96 -7.87
C ALA A 438 -19.07 16.42 -9.34
N LYS A 439 -17.88 16.73 -9.90
CA LYS A 439 -17.68 17.04 -11.32
C LYS A 439 -18.31 16.02 -12.26
N ASP A 440 -18.28 14.73 -11.89
CA ASP A 440 -18.77 13.61 -12.69
C ASP A 440 -20.13 13.08 -12.22
N GLY A 441 -20.77 13.76 -11.25
CA GLY A 441 -22.04 13.32 -10.65
C GLY A 441 -21.91 12.06 -9.80
N ASN A 442 -20.69 11.64 -9.47
CA ASN A 442 -20.40 10.44 -8.71
C ASN A 442 -20.19 10.79 -7.23
N VAL A 443 -20.98 10.14 -6.37
CA VAL A 443 -20.88 10.25 -4.92
C VAL A 443 -20.59 8.90 -4.28
N HIS A 444 -19.89 8.97 -3.16
CA HIS A 444 -19.68 7.87 -2.25
C HIS A 444 -20.35 8.19 -0.93
N PHE A 445 -20.84 7.15 -0.28
CA PHE A 445 -21.33 7.26 1.08
C PHE A 445 -20.95 6.05 1.91
N MET A 446 -20.98 6.22 3.23
CA MET A 446 -20.64 5.14 4.14
C MET A 446 -21.73 4.76 5.12
N LEU A 447 -21.85 3.45 5.32
CA LEU A 447 -22.69 2.83 6.33
C LEU A 447 -21.82 2.01 7.28
N ASN A 448 -22.18 1.98 8.55
CA ASN A 448 -21.59 1.06 9.52
C ASN A 448 -22.64 0.02 9.89
N GLU A 449 -22.29 -1.26 9.79
CA GLU A 449 -23.25 -2.33 10.10
C GLU A 449 -22.64 -3.56 10.81
N GLN A 450 -23.46 -4.24 11.60
CA GLN A 450 -23.12 -5.49 12.28
C GLN A 450 -23.93 -6.65 11.68
N PHE A 451 -23.29 -7.50 10.88
CA PHE A 451 -23.98 -8.56 10.12
C PHE A 451 -24.24 -9.85 10.91
N ASP A 452 -23.77 -9.96 12.14
CA ASP A 452 -24.12 -11.04 13.07
C ASP A 452 -25.50 -10.83 13.74
N ARG A 453 -26.14 -9.68 13.50
CA ARG A 453 -27.45 -9.29 14.03
C ARG A 453 -28.53 -9.34 12.93
N PRO A 454 -29.52 -10.25 13.02
CA PRO A 454 -30.54 -10.39 11.97
C PRO A 454 -31.38 -9.13 11.71
N ASP A 455 -31.67 -8.35 12.76
CA ASP A 455 -32.44 -7.10 12.65
C ASP A 455 -31.69 -6.02 11.86
N LEU A 456 -30.36 -5.99 12.02
CA LEU A 456 -29.45 -5.06 11.36
C LEU A 456 -29.17 -5.48 9.91
N LEU A 457 -29.02 -6.77 9.63
CA LEU A 457 -28.97 -7.29 8.26
C LEU A 457 -30.23 -6.92 7.47
N ALA A 458 -31.42 -7.08 8.08
CA ALA A 458 -32.68 -6.70 7.45
C ALA A 458 -32.81 -5.18 7.24
N ARG A 459 -32.19 -4.35 8.09
CA ARG A 459 -32.09 -2.90 7.87
C ARG A 459 -31.25 -2.60 6.63
N TYR A 460 -30.07 -3.20 6.51
CA TYR A 460 -29.22 -3.05 5.33
C TYR A 460 -29.94 -3.45 4.05
N GLU A 461 -30.66 -4.58 4.06
CA GLU A 461 -31.45 -5.05 2.92
C GLU A 461 -32.48 -4.01 2.46
N ARG A 462 -33.29 -3.47 3.39
CA ARG A 462 -34.30 -2.45 3.06
C ARG A 462 -33.65 -1.16 2.53
N PHE A 463 -32.58 -0.70 3.18
CA PHE A 463 -31.87 0.49 2.74
C PHE A 463 -31.33 0.33 1.31
N THR A 464 -30.72 -0.82 0.99
CA THR A 464 -30.20 -1.09 -0.35
C THR A 464 -31.31 -1.09 -1.40
N GLN A 465 -32.48 -1.64 -1.11
CA GLN A 465 -33.62 -1.59 -2.05
C GLN A 465 -34.11 -0.17 -2.33
N ASP A 466 -34.22 0.65 -1.28
CA ASP A 466 -34.64 2.05 -1.39
C ASP A 466 -33.60 2.89 -2.13
N MET A 467 -32.31 2.69 -1.83
CA MET A 467 -31.20 3.35 -2.52
C MET A 467 -31.15 2.98 -4.00
N VAL A 468 -31.34 1.70 -4.34
CA VAL A 468 -31.42 1.25 -5.74
C VAL A 468 -32.59 1.92 -6.46
N ALA A 469 -33.75 2.06 -5.82
CA ALA A 469 -34.88 2.77 -6.40
C ALA A 469 -34.55 4.24 -6.67
N LEU A 470 -34.03 4.94 -5.65
CA LEU A 470 -33.63 6.35 -5.73
C LEU A 470 -32.69 6.62 -6.91
N VAL A 471 -31.59 5.87 -7.01
CA VAL A 471 -30.57 6.10 -8.05
C VAL A 471 -31.13 5.87 -9.45
N LEU A 472 -31.93 4.82 -9.64
CA LEU A 472 -32.52 4.51 -10.94
C LEU A 472 -33.62 5.52 -11.34
N ASP A 473 -34.39 6.04 -10.39
CA ASP A 473 -35.40 7.08 -10.63
C ASP A 473 -34.74 8.41 -11.07
N HIS A 474 -33.55 8.73 -10.55
CA HIS A 474 -32.70 9.83 -11.02
C HIS A 474 -31.86 9.48 -12.27
N ARG A 475 -32.18 8.36 -12.95
CA ARG A 475 -31.53 7.93 -14.20
C ARG A 475 -30.02 7.70 -14.05
N GLY A 476 -29.59 7.33 -12.85
CA GLY A 476 -28.21 7.04 -12.50
C GLY A 476 -27.73 5.63 -12.84
N SER A 477 -26.52 5.32 -12.38
CA SER A 477 -25.94 3.98 -12.35
C SER A 477 -25.60 3.61 -10.91
N LEU A 478 -25.90 2.36 -10.55
CA LEU A 478 -25.71 1.83 -9.20
C LEU A 478 -24.23 1.63 -8.83
N LYS A 479 -23.32 1.64 -9.82
CA LYS A 479 -21.88 1.58 -9.63
C LYS A 479 -21.15 2.47 -10.62
N ALA A 480 -20.37 3.39 -10.07
CA ALA A 480 -19.60 4.35 -10.84
C ALA A 480 -18.19 3.83 -11.15
N GLU A 481 -17.49 3.28 -10.14
CA GLU A 481 -16.06 2.94 -10.23
C GLU A 481 -15.66 1.64 -9.53
N HIS A 482 -16.40 1.20 -8.49
CA HIS A 482 -15.97 0.09 -7.63
C HIS A 482 -16.34 -1.31 -8.16
N GLY A 483 -16.90 -1.39 -9.36
CA GLY A 483 -17.40 -2.63 -9.97
C GLY A 483 -18.77 -3.04 -9.43
N THR A 484 -19.51 -3.79 -10.26
CA THR A 484 -20.78 -4.45 -9.92
C THR A 484 -20.58 -5.40 -8.75
N GLY A 485 -19.54 -6.24 -8.83
CA GLY A 485 -19.23 -7.26 -7.84
C GLY A 485 -20.37 -8.24 -7.59
N ARG A 486 -20.39 -8.78 -6.36
CA ARG A 486 -21.53 -9.52 -5.80
C ARG A 486 -22.60 -8.56 -5.28
N ASN A 487 -22.15 -7.38 -4.86
CA ASN A 487 -22.98 -6.37 -4.21
C ASN A 487 -24.15 -5.89 -5.08
N MET A 488 -23.92 -5.65 -6.37
CA MET A 488 -24.96 -5.14 -7.28
C MET A 488 -25.36 -6.11 -8.40
N ALA A 489 -24.83 -7.34 -8.42
CA ALA A 489 -25.14 -8.33 -9.47
C ALA A 489 -26.65 -8.59 -9.65
N PRO A 490 -27.48 -8.71 -8.58
CA PRO A 490 -28.93 -8.89 -8.74
C PRO A 490 -29.66 -7.75 -9.43
N PHE A 491 -29.09 -6.54 -9.41
CA PHE A 491 -29.74 -5.32 -9.87
C PHE A 491 -29.36 -4.93 -11.30
N VAL A 492 -28.42 -5.66 -11.94
CA VAL A 492 -27.99 -5.38 -13.32
C VAL A 492 -29.18 -5.44 -14.29
N ARG A 493 -30.04 -6.46 -14.15
CA ARG A 493 -31.27 -6.57 -14.95
C ARG A 493 -32.22 -5.40 -14.72
N ARG A 494 -32.31 -4.89 -13.49
CA ARG A 494 -33.16 -3.73 -13.15
C ARG A 494 -32.66 -2.45 -13.80
N GLN A 495 -31.34 -2.26 -13.92
CA GLN A 495 -30.75 -1.07 -14.55
C GLN A 495 -30.83 -1.10 -16.08
N TYR A 496 -30.58 -2.27 -16.70
CA TYR A 496 -30.47 -2.38 -18.16
C TYR A 496 -31.73 -2.89 -18.87
N GLY A 497 -32.66 -3.49 -18.13
CA GLY A 497 -33.82 -4.20 -18.69
C GLY A 497 -33.46 -5.57 -19.27
N ASP A 498 -34.49 -6.28 -19.73
CA ASP A 498 -34.38 -7.68 -20.15
C ASP A 498 -33.46 -7.89 -21.35
N GLU A 499 -33.60 -7.06 -22.40
CA GLU A 499 -32.85 -7.24 -23.65
C GLU A 499 -31.33 -7.16 -23.46
N LEU A 500 -30.86 -6.08 -22.82
CA LEU A 500 -29.43 -5.88 -22.59
C LEU A 500 -28.86 -6.84 -21.53
N TYR A 501 -29.66 -7.22 -20.53
CA TYR A 501 -29.27 -8.27 -19.59
C TYR A 501 -29.10 -9.63 -20.30
N ASP A 502 -30.01 -9.99 -21.19
CA ASP A 502 -29.91 -11.22 -21.98
C ASP A 502 -28.67 -11.21 -22.89
N VAL A 503 -28.31 -10.06 -23.47
CA VAL A 503 -27.05 -9.87 -24.22
C VAL A 503 -25.83 -10.15 -23.33
N MET A 504 -25.81 -9.65 -22.09
CA MET A 504 -24.72 -9.92 -21.14
C MET A 504 -24.63 -11.42 -20.77
N VAL A 505 -25.77 -12.06 -20.53
CA VAL A 505 -25.84 -13.50 -20.22
C VAL A 505 -25.37 -14.34 -21.40
N GLU A 506 -25.80 -14.03 -22.63
CA GLU A 506 -25.34 -14.71 -23.84
C GLU A 506 -23.84 -14.52 -24.05
N LEU A 507 -23.32 -13.31 -23.86
CA LEU A 507 -21.88 -13.02 -23.90
C LEU A 507 -21.10 -13.90 -22.92
N LYS A 508 -21.52 -13.95 -21.65
CA LYS A 508 -20.87 -14.78 -20.64
C LYS A 508 -20.86 -16.26 -21.03
N ARG A 509 -21.98 -16.78 -21.55
CA ARG A 509 -22.07 -18.18 -22.02
C ARG A 509 -21.20 -18.46 -23.25
N LEU A 510 -21.02 -17.49 -24.14
CA LEU A 510 -20.15 -17.63 -25.31
C LEU A 510 -18.67 -17.70 -24.93
N VAL A 511 -18.25 -16.86 -23.98
CA VAL A 511 -16.85 -16.78 -23.54
C VAL A 511 -16.50 -17.91 -22.58
N ASP A 512 -17.39 -18.22 -21.65
CA ASP A 512 -17.18 -19.16 -20.56
C ASP A 512 -18.37 -20.13 -20.40
N PRO A 513 -18.54 -21.07 -21.35
CA PRO A 513 -19.67 -22.00 -21.36
C PRO A 513 -19.67 -22.95 -20.15
N ALA A 514 -18.53 -23.15 -19.49
CA ALA A 514 -18.41 -23.97 -18.29
C ALA A 514 -18.73 -23.20 -17.00
N GLY A 515 -18.88 -21.87 -17.05
CA GLY A 515 -19.09 -21.03 -15.86
C GLY A 515 -17.90 -21.01 -14.90
N LEU A 516 -16.68 -21.16 -15.42
CA LEU A 516 -15.44 -21.23 -14.66
C LEU A 516 -15.07 -19.89 -14.00
N LEU A 517 -15.21 -18.78 -14.71
CA LEU A 517 -14.62 -17.50 -14.33
C LEU A 517 -15.53 -16.68 -13.41
N ASN A 518 -15.05 -16.45 -12.20
CA ASN A 518 -15.60 -15.61 -11.12
C ASN A 518 -17.12 -15.79 -10.90
N PRO A 519 -17.57 -17.01 -10.55
CA PRO A 519 -18.99 -17.33 -10.44
C PRO A 519 -19.70 -16.46 -9.39
N GLY A 520 -20.89 -15.99 -9.75
CA GLY A 520 -21.75 -15.16 -8.90
C GLY A 520 -21.39 -13.68 -8.84
N VAL A 521 -20.36 -13.24 -9.57
CA VAL A 521 -19.96 -11.83 -9.75
C VAL A 521 -20.52 -11.29 -11.06
N LEU A 522 -20.92 -10.02 -11.03
CA LEU A 522 -21.40 -9.22 -12.17
C LEU A 522 -22.74 -9.70 -12.73
N LEU A 523 -22.94 -11.01 -12.96
CA LEU A 523 -24.23 -11.62 -13.30
C LEU A 523 -24.58 -12.69 -12.27
N ASN A 524 -25.76 -12.59 -11.67
CA ASN A 524 -26.24 -13.58 -10.72
C ASN A 524 -27.77 -13.63 -10.72
N GLU A 525 -28.33 -14.85 -10.78
CA GLU A 525 -29.77 -15.07 -10.72
C GLU A 525 -30.31 -15.13 -9.28
N ASP A 526 -29.44 -15.27 -8.27
CA ASP A 526 -29.84 -15.24 -6.87
C ASP A 526 -30.11 -13.80 -6.42
N PRO A 527 -31.38 -13.43 -6.15
CA PRO A 527 -31.73 -12.05 -5.82
C PRO A 527 -31.18 -11.61 -4.46
N THR A 528 -30.65 -12.53 -3.64
CA THR A 528 -30.17 -12.29 -2.28
C THR A 528 -28.67 -12.42 -2.12
N VAL A 529 -27.89 -12.64 -3.19
CA VAL A 529 -26.43 -12.85 -3.08
C VAL A 529 -25.71 -11.69 -2.37
N TYR A 530 -26.19 -10.46 -2.55
CA TYR A 530 -25.59 -9.25 -1.98
C TYR A 530 -25.64 -9.20 -0.43
N VAL A 531 -26.48 -10.01 0.21
CA VAL A 531 -26.60 -10.12 1.67
C VAL A 531 -26.10 -11.47 2.22
N ARG A 532 -25.38 -12.25 1.41
CA ARG A 532 -24.77 -13.53 1.82
C ARG A 532 -23.28 -13.40 2.02
N ASP A 533 -22.73 -14.31 2.82
CA ASP A 533 -21.29 -14.46 3.04
C ASP A 533 -20.62 -13.15 3.48
N LEU A 534 -21.31 -12.37 4.32
CA LEU A 534 -20.81 -11.09 4.83
C LEU A 534 -19.84 -11.33 5.99
N LYS A 535 -18.79 -10.52 6.07
CA LYS A 535 -17.82 -10.51 7.16
C LYS A 535 -18.51 -10.23 8.49
N THR A 536 -18.20 -11.03 9.50
CA THR A 536 -18.35 -10.60 10.88
C THR A 536 -17.09 -9.88 11.32
N ALA A 537 -17.23 -8.89 12.21
CA ALA A 537 -16.12 -8.09 12.72
C ALA A 537 -15.94 -8.40 14.21
N PRO A 538 -15.29 -9.51 14.61
CA PRO A 538 -15.03 -9.77 16.03
C PRO A 538 -14.17 -8.64 16.61
N THR A 539 -14.43 -8.29 17.86
CA THR A 539 -13.56 -7.36 18.60
C THR A 539 -12.31 -8.12 19.03
N VAL A 540 -11.13 -7.62 18.67
CA VAL A 540 -9.85 -8.30 18.95
C VAL A 540 -8.98 -7.44 19.86
N GLU A 541 -8.48 -6.32 19.33
CA GLU A 541 -7.55 -5.40 19.98
C GLU A 541 -7.52 -4.09 19.20
N GLN A 542 -7.20 -2.97 19.86
CA GLN A 542 -7.37 -1.62 19.29
C GLN A 542 -6.70 -1.44 17.92
N GLU A 543 -5.49 -1.97 17.72
CA GLU A 543 -4.78 -1.88 16.44
C GLU A 543 -5.47 -2.67 15.32
N VAL A 544 -6.08 -3.81 15.66
CA VAL A 544 -6.78 -4.71 14.73
C VAL A 544 -8.16 -4.15 14.38
N ASP A 545 -8.88 -3.62 15.37
CA ASP A 545 -10.29 -3.20 15.20
C ASP A 545 -10.40 -1.98 14.29
N ARG A 546 -9.41 -1.08 14.33
CA ARG A 546 -9.34 0.11 13.45
C ARG A 546 -9.13 -0.24 11.97
N CYS A 547 -8.58 -1.42 11.67
CA CYS A 547 -8.29 -1.82 10.29
C CYS A 547 -9.57 -2.03 9.47
N VAL A 548 -9.56 -1.49 8.24
CA VAL A 548 -10.65 -1.61 7.25
C VAL A 548 -10.27 -2.52 6.08
N GLU A 549 -9.18 -3.29 6.22
CA GLU A 549 -8.74 -4.30 5.25
C GLU A 549 -8.44 -3.77 3.82
N CYS A 550 -8.19 -2.46 3.68
CA CYS A 550 -7.93 -1.76 2.40
C CYS A 550 -6.63 -2.17 1.67
N GLY A 551 -5.65 -2.75 2.38
CA GLY A 551 -4.42 -3.27 1.79
C GLY A 551 -3.34 -2.22 1.45
N TYR A 552 -3.51 -0.95 1.84
CA TYR A 552 -2.54 0.13 1.52
C TYR A 552 -1.15 -0.13 2.11
N CYS A 553 -1.09 -0.86 3.22
CA CYS A 553 0.13 -1.24 3.92
C CYS A 553 0.88 -2.43 3.29
N GLU A 554 0.28 -3.16 2.35
CA GLU A 554 0.89 -4.36 1.77
C GLU A 554 2.11 -4.10 0.87
N PRO A 555 2.10 -3.12 -0.07
CA PRO A 555 3.21 -2.87 -0.98
C PRO A 555 4.52 -2.49 -0.28
N VAL A 556 4.45 -1.83 0.87
CA VAL A 556 5.61 -1.33 1.62
C VAL A 556 6.21 -2.38 2.55
N CYS A 557 5.50 -3.49 2.79
CA CYS A 557 5.96 -4.50 3.73
C CYS A 557 7.09 -5.35 3.15
N PRO A 558 8.19 -5.57 3.89
CA PRO A 558 9.29 -6.42 3.43
C PRO A 558 8.89 -7.90 3.25
N SER A 559 7.85 -8.40 3.93
CA SER A 559 7.43 -9.81 3.84
C SER A 559 6.41 -10.09 2.73
N LYS A 560 6.06 -9.09 1.90
CA LYS A 560 5.01 -9.20 0.86
C LYS A 560 5.23 -10.32 -0.16
N ASP A 561 6.47 -10.71 -0.36
CA ASP A 561 6.90 -11.77 -1.30
C ASP A 561 7.38 -13.05 -0.56
N LEU A 562 7.18 -13.14 0.77
CA LEU A 562 7.57 -14.30 1.59
C LEU A 562 6.37 -14.92 2.31
N THR A 563 5.71 -14.17 3.19
CA THR A 563 4.62 -14.62 4.07
C THR A 563 3.50 -13.58 4.12
N LEU A 564 3.01 -13.20 5.32
CA LEU A 564 1.92 -12.26 5.52
C LEU A 564 2.41 -10.81 5.49
N THR A 565 1.59 -9.94 4.94
CA THR A 565 1.69 -8.48 4.98
C THR A 565 0.97 -7.91 6.23
N PRO A 566 1.05 -6.61 6.53
CA PRO A 566 0.45 -6.02 7.73
C PRO A 566 -1.07 -6.22 7.78
N ARG A 567 -1.79 -6.04 6.66
CA ARG A 567 -3.22 -6.36 6.58
C ARG A 567 -3.46 -7.83 6.89
N GLN A 568 -2.71 -8.72 6.27
CA GLN A 568 -2.86 -10.17 6.46
C GLN A 568 -2.54 -10.62 7.89
N ARG A 569 -1.59 -9.96 8.58
CA ARG A 569 -1.34 -10.17 10.02
C ARG A 569 -2.52 -9.78 10.89
N ILE A 570 -3.18 -8.67 10.56
CA ILE A 570 -4.39 -8.22 11.25
C ILE A 570 -5.54 -9.19 11.01
N VAL A 571 -5.74 -9.61 9.75
CA VAL A 571 -6.75 -10.61 9.38
C VAL A 571 -6.47 -11.95 10.08
N GLY A 572 -5.22 -12.40 10.16
CA GLY A 572 -4.86 -13.62 10.88
C GLY A 572 -5.26 -13.57 12.37
N ARG A 573 -5.15 -12.40 13.02
CA ARG A 573 -5.63 -12.20 14.39
C ARG A 573 -7.16 -12.28 14.47
N ARG A 574 -7.87 -11.68 13.51
CA ARG A 574 -9.33 -11.77 13.40
C ARG A 574 -9.80 -13.20 13.18
N GLU A 575 -9.11 -13.97 12.33
CA GLU A 575 -9.44 -15.37 12.06
C GLU A 575 -9.22 -16.26 13.28
N ILE A 576 -8.16 -16.01 14.06
CA ILE A 576 -7.95 -16.68 15.35
C ILE A 576 -9.10 -16.35 16.31
N ALA A 577 -9.42 -15.06 16.49
CA ALA A 577 -10.51 -14.64 17.38
C ALA A 577 -11.88 -15.21 16.93
N ALA A 578 -12.16 -15.18 15.63
CA ALA A 578 -13.39 -15.72 15.07
C ALA A 578 -13.50 -17.25 15.25
N ALA A 579 -12.37 -17.98 15.18
CA ALA A 579 -12.35 -19.40 15.47
C ALA A 579 -12.68 -19.67 16.96
N GLU A 580 -12.18 -18.84 17.87
CA GLU A 580 -12.47 -18.93 19.30
C GLU A 580 -13.92 -18.60 19.64
N ASP A 581 -14.47 -17.54 19.05
CA ASP A 581 -15.88 -17.15 19.22
C ASP A 581 -16.83 -18.25 18.74
N ARG A 582 -16.43 -19.02 17.72
CA ARG A 582 -17.17 -20.20 17.24
C ARG A 582 -16.91 -21.48 18.05
N GLY A 583 -16.00 -21.45 19.03
CA GLY A 583 -15.61 -22.62 19.82
C GLY A 583 -14.69 -23.62 19.11
N ASP A 584 -14.10 -23.26 17.97
CA ASP A 584 -13.15 -24.09 17.22
C ASP A 584 -11.72 -23.92 17.72
N ALA A 585 -11.46 -24.50 18.89
CA ALA A 585 -10.14 -24.46 19.54
C ALA A 585 -9.05 -25.14 18.70
N ALA A 586 -9.40 -26.14 17.87
CA ALA A 586 -8.44 -26.85 17.05
C ALA A 586 -7.93 -25.99 15.90
N LEU A 587 -8.83 -25.25 15.22
CA LEU A 587 -8.44 -24.27 14.23
C LEU A 587 -7.65 -23.13 14.84
N ALA A 588 -8.13 -22.54 15.93
CA ALA A 588 -7.41 -21.46 16.61
C ALA A 588 -5.97 -21.85 16.99
N ALA A 589 -5.76 -23.09 17.46
CA ALA A 589 -4.43 -23.61 17.77
C ALA A 589 -3.53 -23.76 16.53
N ARG A 590 -4.05 -24.27 15.39
CA ARG A 590 -3.29 -24.37 14.13
C ARG A 590 -2.91 -22.99 13.60
N LEU A 591 -3.87 -22.05 13.56
CA LEU A 591 -3.62 -20.69 13.10
C LEU A 591 -2.58 -19.98 13.96
N ARG A 592 -2.61 -20.16 15.29
CA ARG A 592 -1.56 -19.64 16.18
C ARG A 592 -0.18 -20.20 15.88
N ALA A 593 -0.09 -21.50 15.58
CA ALA A 593 1.17 -22.14 15.26
C ALA A 593 1.80 -21.57 13.98
N GLU A 594 1.01 -21.35 12.92
CA GLU A 594 1.47 -20.70 11.69
C GLU A 594 1.74 -19.20 11.91
N TYR A 595 0.95 -18.54 12.76
CA TYR A 595 1.10 -17.10 13.07
C TYR A 595 2.42 -16.77 13.74
N ASP A 596 3.04 -17.71 14.48
CA ASP A 596 4.36 -17.46 15.07
C ASP A 596 5.38 -17.09 13.98
N TYR A 597 5.54 -17.93 12.97
CA TYR A 597 6.49 -17.64 11.89
C TYR A 597 6.00 -16.53 10.95
N GLU A 598 4.79 -16.67 10.43
CA GLU A 598 4.29 -15.79 9.37
C GLU A 598 3.84 -14.41 9.89
N GLY A 599 3.34 -14.37 11.12
CA GLY A 599 2.87 -13.16 11.79
C GLY A 599 3.97 -12.46 12.56
N LEU A 600 4.69 -13.17 13.42
CA LEU A 600 5.67 -12.57 14.33
C LEU A 600 7.08 -12.57 13.74
N GLN A 601 7.53 -13.71 13.22
CA GLN A 601 8.95 -13.88 12.89
C GLN A 601 9.36 -13.16 11.59
N THR A 602 8.46 -13.07 10.63
CA THR A 602 8.72 -12.41 9.34
C THR A 602 8.28 -10.94 9.32
N CYS A 603 8.15 -10.32 10.50
CA CYS A 603 7.95 -8.87 10.64
C CYS A 603 9.27 -8.19 11.04
N ALA A 604 9.70 -7.21 10.24
CA ALA A 604 10.88 -6.40 10.53
C ALA A 604 10.67 -5.39 11.67
N VAL A 605 9.42 -5.21 12.13
CA VAL A 605 9.01 -4.17 13.10
C VAL A 605 9.49 -2.76 12.73
N ASP A 606 9.64 -2.51 11.42
CA ASP A 606 10.24 -1.32 10.82
C ASP A 606 9.33 -0.09 10.82
N GLY A 607 8.04 -0.27 11.09
CA GLY A 607 7.07 0.82 11.10
C GLY A 607 6.59 1.26 9.72
N MET A 608 7.13 0.77 8.60
CA MET A 608 6.81 1.28 7.25
C MET A 608 5.33 1.16 6.90
N CYS A 609 4.61 0.23 7.52
CA CYS A 609 3.17 0.10 7.37
C CYS A 609 2.38 1.34 7.81
N VAL A 610 2.85 2.10 8.80
CA VAL A 610 2.16 3.28 9.32
C VAL A 610 2.25 4.45 8.33
N THR A 611 3.34 4.56 7.58
CA THR A 611 3.54 5.62 6.58
C THR A 611 2.61 5.45 5.38
N ALA A 612 2.14 4.23 5.15
CA ALA A 612 1.17 3.90 4.10
C ALA A 612 -0.26 3.74 4.64
N CYS A 613 -0.44 3.53 5.94
CA CYS A 613 -1.75 3.30 6.54
C CYS A 613 -2.45 4.65 6.80
N PRO A 614 -3.59 4.91 6.15
CA PRO A 614 -4.25 6.21 6.30
C PRO A 614 -5.02 6.36 7.63
N VAL A 615 -5.14 5.29 8.41
CA VAL A 615 -5.58 5.33 9.83
C VAL A 615 -4.42 5.13 10.80
N LEU A 616 -3.17 5.26 10.35
CA LEU A 616 -1.98 5.26 11.19
C LEU A 616 -1.84 3.99 12.05
N ILE A 617 -2.16 2.81 11.51
CA ILE A 617 -1.90 1.53 12.18
C ILE A 617 -0.42 1.16 11.98
N ASN A 618 0.27 0.91 13.09
CA ASN A 618 1.62 0.37 13.08
C ASN A 618 1.61 -1.11 13.54
N THR A 619 1.64 -2.04 12.58
CA THR A 619 1.76 -3.48 12.93
C THR A 619 3.13 -3.82 13.51
N GLY A 620 4.14 -2.97 13.33
CA GLY A 620 5.42 -3.13 13.99
C GLY A 620 5.28 -3.04 15.50
N ASP A 621 4.46 -2.10 16.01
CA ASP A 621 4.19 -1.96 17.44
C ASP A 621 3.34 -3.12 17.97
N LEU A 622 2.32 -3.55 17.21
CA LEU A 622 1.55 -4.75 17.52
C LEU A 622 2.46 -5.98 17.67
N VAL A 623 3.35 -6.23 16.71
CA VAL A 623 4.25 -7.38 16.77
C VAL A 623 5.26 -7.25 17.92
N ARG A 624 5.76 -6.04 18.22
CA ARG A 624 6.63 -5.82 19.40
C ARG A 624 5.91 -6.18 20.70
N ARG A 625 4.63 -5.79 20.85
CA ARG A 625 3.79 -6.19 21.99
C ARG A 625 3.62 -7.71 22.06
N LEU A 626 3.22 -8.34 20.96
CA LEU A 626 2.99 -9.79 20.90
C LEU A 626 4.27 -10.59 21.19
N ARG A 627 5.44 -10.13 20.73
CA ARG A 627 6.74 -10.74 21.10
C ARG A 627 7.01 -10.63 22.59
N ALA A 628 6.74 -9.48 23.20
CA ALA A 628 6.91 -9.27 24.64
C ALA A 628 5.98 -10.17 25.47
N GLU A 629 4.73 -10.34 25.04
CA GLU A 629 3.77 -11.25 25.67
C GLU A 629 4.20 -12.73 25.60
N ASN A 630 4.92 -13.11 24.54
CA ASN A 630 5.43 -14.47 24.33
C ASN A 630 6.78 -14.76 25.02
N HIS A 631 7.48 -13.76 25.57
CA HIS A 631 8.75 -13.98 26.27
C HIS A 631 8.57 -14.49 27.70
N SER A 632 9.38 -15.48 28.10
CA SER A 632 9.41 -15.93 29.50
C SER A 632 10.04 -14.86 30.40
N ARG A 633 9.48 -14.68 31.62
CA ARG A 633 10.00 -13.72 32.61
C ARG A 633 11.47 -13.95 32.97
N VAL A 634 11.93 -15.20 32.89
CA VAL A 634 13.33 -15.57 33.18
C VAL A 634 14.26 -15.12 32.05
N ALA A 635 13.83 -15.28 30.78
CA ALA A 635 14.60 -14.80 29.63
C ALA A 635 14.70 -13.27 29.66
N ASP A 636 13.59 -12.56 29.89
CA ASP A 636 13.59 -11.09 29.99
C ASP A 636 14.50 -10.58 31.13
N ALA A 637 14.49 -11.23 32.29
CA ALA A 637 15.39 -10.91 33.39
C ALA A 637 16.88 -11.11 33.02
N GLY A 638 17.21 -12.19 32.29
CA GLY A 638 18.56 -12.43 31.77
C GLY A 638 19.03 -11.34 30.80
N TRP A 639 18.13 -10.89 29.92
CA TRP A 639 18.39 -9.75 29.03
C TRP A 639 18.55 -8.43 29.79
N GLY A 640 17.83 -8.22 30.89
CA GLY A 640 18.06 -7.10 31.80
C GLY A 640 19.46 -7.08 32.42
N VAL A 641 20.06 -8.26 32.68
CA VAL A 641 21.47 -8.36 33.13
C VAL A 641 22.43 -7.98 32.00
N ALA A 642 22.19 -8.46 30.77
CA ALA A 642 22.97 -8.06 29.61
C ALA A 642 22.91 -6.54 29.35
N ALA A 643 21.75 -5.92 29.57
CA ALA A 643 21.59 -4.47 29.48
C ALA A 643 22.48 -3.74 30.51
N LYS A 644 22.53 -4.20 31.77
CA LYS A 644 23.41 -3.62 32.79
C LYS A 644 24.90 -3.72 32.42
N ALA A 645 25.29 -4.79 31.72
CA ALA A 645 26.65 -5.07 31.26
C ALA A 645 26.92 -4.65 29.80
N TRP A 646 26.10 -3.78 29.21
CA TRP A 646 26.06 -3.53 27.75
C TRP A 646 27.42 -3.28 27.10
N GLY A 647 28.30 -2.50 27.73
CA GLY A 647 29.63 -2.22 27.16
C GLY A 647 30.53 -3.45 27.05
N ALA A 648 30.44 -4.38 28.00
CA ALA A 648 31.14 -5.67 27.90
C ALA A 648 30.47 -6.56 26.84
N THR A 649 29.13 -6.53 26.74
CA THR A 649 28.37 -7.28 25.74
C THR A 649 28.74 -6.88 24.31
N THR A 650 28.75 -5.59 23.97
CA THR A 650 29.07 -5.12 22.61
C THR A 650 30.52 -5.37 22.24
N THR A 651 31.44 -5.19 23.19
CA THR A 651 32.88 -5.44 22.96
C THR A 651 33.15 -6.93 22.80
N GLY A 652 32.53 -7.78 23.64
CA GLY A 652 32.63 -9.23 23.55
C GLY A 652 32.07 -9.77 22.24
N ALA A 653 30.93 -9.24 21.77
CA ALA A 653 30.37 -9.58 20.46
C ALA A 653 31.34 -9.23 19.32
N GLY A 654 31.91 -8.03 19.33
CA GLY A 654 32.91 -7.61 18.33
C GLY A 654 34.16 -8.51 18.32
N LEU A 655 34.71 -8.84 19.50
CA LEU A 655 35.84 -9.76 19.62
C LEU A 655 35.49 -11.17 19.13
N GLY A 656 34.28 -11.65 19.41
CA GLY A 656 33.77 -12.92 18.91
C GLY A 656 33.70 -12.97 17.38
N LEU A 657 33.22 -11.90 16.75
CA LEU A 657 33.18 -11.78 15.29
C LEU A 657 34.58 -11.70 14.67
N THR A 658 35.51 -10.96 15.29
CA THR A 658 36.92 -10.93 14.84
C THR A 658 37.56 -12.32 14.92
N ALA A 659 37.32 -13.06 16.00
CA ALA A 659 37.80 -14.44 16.13
C ALA A 659 37.18 -15.36 15.08
N ALA A 660 35.87 -15.24 14.82
CA ALA A 660 35.17 -16.02 13.80
C ALA A 660 35.69 -15.72 12.38
N LYS A 661 35.95 -14.44 12.06
CA LYS A 661 36.49 -13.99 10.77
C LYS A 661 37.92 -14.47 10.51
N ALA A 662 38.68 -14.75 11.57
CA ALA A 662 40.03 -15.32 11.47
C ALA A 662 40.02 -16.85 11.24
N LEU A 663 38.89 -17.52 11.39
CA LEU A 663 38.72 -18.95 11.16
C LEU A 663 38.20 -19.21 9.74
N PRO A 664 38.47 -20.39 9.14
CA PRO A 664 37.82 -20.80 7.90
C PRO A 664 36.29 -20.79 8.07
N THR A 665 35.58 -20.07 7.20
CA THR A 665 34.12 -19.78 7.27
C THR A 665 33.26 -21.01 7.60
N ALA A 666 33.63 -22.19 7.10
CA ALA A 666 32.93 -23.44 7.35
C ALA A 666 32.82 -23.81 8.85
N LEU A 667 33.81 -23.45 9.67
CA LEU A 667 33.84 -23.76 11.10
C LEU A 667 32.79 -22.97 11.91
N PRO A 668 32.80 -21.61 11.93
CA PRO A 668 31.77 -20.84 12.63
C PRO A 668 30.38 -21.04 12.03
N ALA A 669 30.25 -21.26 10.72
CA ALA A 669 28.97 -21.60 10.10
C ALA A 669 28.42 -22.94 10.61
N ALA A 670 29.24 -23.99 10.68
CA ALA A 670 28.82 -25.29 11.22
C ALA A 670 28.49 -25.21 12.73
N ALA A 671 29.29 -24.46 13.51
CA ALA A 671 29.05 -24.27 14.93
C ALA A 671 27.73 -23.53 15.19
N THR A 672 27.46 -22.45 14.46
CA THR A 672 26.19 -21.71 14.58
C THR A 672 25.00 -22.51 14.07
N ALA A 673 25.15 -23.31 13.00
CA ALA A 673 24.11 -24.22 12.54
C ALA A 673 23.77 -25.30 13.59
N ALA A 674 24.78 -25.90 14.22
CA ALA A 674 24.57 -26.87 15.30
C ALA A 674 23.89 -26.22 16.52
N ALA A 675 24.34 -25.02 16.91
CA ALA A 675 23.72 -24.26 17.99
C ALA A 675 22.28 -23.84 17.67
N ARG A 676 21.96 -23.46 16.43
CA ARG A 676 20.59 -23.18 15.96
C ARG A 676 19.68 -24.40 16.06
N ALA A 677 20.18 -25.59 15.75
CA ALA A 677 19.38 -26.83 15.86
C ALA A 677 19.04 -27.19 17.31
N VAL A 678 19.87 -26.78 18.28
CA VAL A 678 19.68 -27.07 19.71
C VAL A 678 18.93 -25.95 20.45
N LEU A 679 19.30 -24.69 20.20
CA LEU A 679 18.82 -23.51 20.91
C LEU A 679 17.71 -22.77 20.16
N GLY A 680 17.43 -23.14 18.90
CA GLY A 680 16.40 -22.53 18.07
C GLY A 680 16.91 -21.40 17.16
N ALA A 681 16.29 -21.28 15.99
CA ALA A 681 16.62 -20.29 14.97
C ALA A 681 16.36 -18.83 15.41
N GLU A 682 15.51 -18.62 16.42
CA GLU A 682 15.20 -17.30 16.99
C GLU A 682 16.26 -16.75 17.96
N HIS A 683 17.19 -17.60 18.40
CA HIS A 683 18.15 -17.23 19.45
C HIS A 683 19.60 -17.20 18.98
N VAL A 684 19.93 -17.94 17.93
CA VAL A 684 21.30 -18.07 17.43
C VAL A 684 21.38 -17.58 15.99
N PRO A 685 22.06 -16.46 15.71
CA PRO A 685 22.32 -16.01 14.34
C PRO A 685 23.07 -17.05 13.52
N GLN A 686 22.76 -17.17 12.23
CA GLN A 686 23.58 -17.94 11.30
C GLN A 686 24.84 -17.13 10.96
N TYR A 687 26.03 -17.72 11.13
CA TYR A 687 27.26 -17.10 10.67
C TYR A 687 27.38 -17.20 9.14
N LYS A 688 27.76 -16.09 8.51
CA LYS A 688 28.04 -15.99 7.08
C LYS A 688 29.37 -15.27 6.86
N ASP A 689 30.01 -15.51 5.71
CA ASP A 689 31.31 -14.91 5.43
C ASP A 689 31.23 -13.39 5.29
N GLU A 690 30.09 -12.89 4.85
CA GLU A 690 29.79 -11.49 4.61
C GLU A 690 29.69 -10.67 5.92
N LEU A 691 29.67 -11.33 7.10
CA LEU A 691 29.74 -10.64 8.38
C LEU A 691 31.16 -10.03 8.56
N PRO A 692 31.26 -8.74 8.94
CA PRO A 692 32.54 -8.11 9.18
C PRO A 692 33.15 -8.57 10.51
N ALA A 693 34.45 -8.30 10.69
CA ALA A 693 35.07 -8.37 12.00
C ALA A 693 34.48 -7.32 12.97
N GLY A 694 34.82 -7.40 14.26
CA GLY A 694 34.44 -6.39 15.23
C GLY A 694 35.01 -5.01 14.91
N GLY A 695 34.24 -3.96 15.20
CA GLY A 695 34.67 -2.58 15.01
C GLY A 695 35.42 -2.00 16.20
N PRO A 696 35.98 -0.78 16.07
CA PRO A 696 36.68 -0.11 17.15
C PRO A 696 35.74 0.24 18.31
N ALA A 697 36.32 0.44 19.50
CA ALA A 697 35.60 0.98 20.63
C ALA A 697 35.05 2.37 20.32
N ARG A 698 33.86 2.69 20.86
CA ARG A 698 33.24 4.01 20.69
C ARG A 698 34.18 5.13 21.13
N PRO A 699 34.32 6.20 20.33
CA PRO A 699 35.25 7.29 20.62
C PRO A 699 34.88 7.97 21.93
N ARG A 700 35.89 8.52 22.62
CA ARG A 700 35.72 9.37 23.79
C ARG A 700 36.25 10.76 23.45
N ARG A 701 35.43 11.79 23.67
CA ARG A 701 35.79 13.18 23.38
C ARG A 701 35.08 14.08 24.38
N GLN A 702 35.80 15.04 24.94
CA GLN A 702 35.25 16.09 25.78
C GLN A 702 35.74 17.42 25.19
N ASP A 703 34.80 18.30 24.86
CA ASP A 703 35.10 19.63 24.34
C ASP A 703 34.21 20.63 25.08
N ALA A 704 34.81 21.68 25.67
CA ALA A 704 34.12 22.62 26.55
C ALA A 704 33.19 23.57 25.79
N ASP A 705 33.50 23.82 24.51
CA ASP A 705 32.75 24.71 23.61
C ASP A 705 31.98 23.90 22.55
N ALA A 706 31.47 22.73 22.94
CA ALA A 706 30.77 21.84 22.02
C ALA A 706 29.45 22.45 21.49
N GLU A 707 29.24 22.34 20.18
CA GLU A 707 28.02 22.75 19.49
C GLU A 707 26.94 21.66 19.52
N ALA A 708 27.34 20.41 19.77
CA ALA A 708 26.45 19.26 19.87
C ALA A 708 27.02 18.13 20.75
N VAL A 709 26.13 17.30 21.29
CA VAL A 709 26.49 16.03 21.93
C VAL A 709 26.48 14.93 20.88
N PHE A 710 27.61 14.30 20.61
CA PHE A 710 27.70 13.16 19.69
C PHE A 710 27.47 11.84 20.43
N PHE A 711 26.43 11.11 20.04
CA PHE A 711 26.11 9.76 20.50
C PHE A 711 26.53 8.72 19.44
N PRO A 712 27.78 8.21 19.48
CA PRO A 712 28.23 7.19 18.54
C PRO A 712 27.47 5.87 18.77
N ALA A 713 26.89 5.33 17.71
CA ALA A 713 26.11 4.12 17.72
C ALA A 713 26.98 2.92 18.11
N CYS A 714 26.50 2.13 19.09
CA CYS A 714 27.21 0.92 19.55
C CYS A 714 27.35 -0.16 18.47
N ILE A 715 26.53 -0.09 17.41
CA ILE A 715 26.56 -1.04 16.29
C ILE A 715 27.88 -0.99 15.53
N ASN A 716 28.54 0.17 15.47
CA ASN A 716 29.85 0.35 14.84
C ASN A 716 30.99 -0.26 15.67
N THR A 717 30.74 -0.65 16.93
CA THR A 717 31.69 -1.45 17.73
C THR A 717 31.44 -2.95 17.54
N MET A 718 30.18 -3.37 17.43
CA MET A 718 29.86 -4.77 17.16
C MET A 718 30.28 -5.20 15.75
N PHE A 719 30.07 -4.34 14.76
CA PHE A 719 30.35 -4.60 13.36
C PHE A 719 31.28 -3.53 12.79
N GLY A 720 32.48 -3.94 12.38
CA GLY A 720 33.46 -3.09 11.73
C GLY A 720 33.12 -2.79 10.26
N PRO A 721 34.00 -2.05 9.56
CA PRO A 721 33.85 -1.79 8.14
C PRO A 721 33.77 -3.09 7.32
N PRO A 722 32.96 -3.13 6.25
CA PRO A 722 32.71 -4.34 5.45
C PRO A 722 34.01 -4.93 4.85
N ASP A 723 34.92 -4.06 4.41
CA ASP A 723 36.19 -4.49 3.78
C ASP A 723 37.33 -4.67 4.81
N GLY A 724 37.04 -4.58 6.11
CA GLY A 724 38.04 -4.63 7.19
C GLY A 724 38.98 -3.41 7.27
N GLU A 725 38.98 -2.56 6.25
CA GLU A 725 39.78 -1.36 6.13
C GLU A 725 38.89 -0.10 5.98
N GLY A 726 39.25 0.98 6.67
CA GLY A 726 38.54 2.27 6.58
C GLY A 726 38.02 2.79 7.92
N LEU A 727 37.41 3.97 7.89
CA LEU A 727 36.77 4.59 9.04
C LEU A 727 35.37 4.00 9.24
N THR A 728 34.90 3.91 10.49
CA THR A 728 33.46 3.73 10.75
C THR A 728 32.71 5.04 10.53
N ALA A 729 31.38 4.98 10.43
CA ALA A 729 30.52 6.17 10.42
C ALA A 729 30.85 7.14 11.57
N SER A 730 31.11 6.63 12.79
CA SER A 730 31.47 7.47 13.94
C SER A 730 32.78 8.22 13.74
N GLN A 731 33.79 7.54 13.19
CA GLN A 731 35.10 8.14 12.93
C GLN A 731 35.04 9.12 11.76
N ALA A 732 34.28 8.79 10.71
CA ALA A 732 34.05 9.67 9.57
C ALA A 732 33.33 10.95 10.00
N PHE A 733 32.27 10.85 10.82
CA PHE A 733 31.58 12.02 11.38
C PHE A 733 32.52 12.94 12.16
N LEU A 734 33.34 12.39 13.07
CA LEU A 734 34.30 13.19 13.83
C LEU A 734 35.37 13.83 12.94
N ALA A 735 35.90 13.10 11.96
CA ALA A 735 36.89 13.64 11.02
C ALA A 735 36.32 14.78 10.15
N LEU A 736 35.05 14.67 9.74
CA LEU A 736 34.34 15.72 9.02
C LEU A 736 34.12 16.96 9.91
N CYS A 737 33.72 16.77 11.17
CA CYS A 737 33.57 17.85 12.13
C CYS A 737 34.89 18.58 12.38
N ASP A 738 35.99 17.83 12.60
CA ASP A 738 37.33 18.42 12.81
C ASP A 738 37.78 19.25 11.60
N ARG A 739 37.50 18.77 10.38
CA ARG A 739 37.82 19.48 9.13
C ARG A 739 36.98 20.74 8.93
N ALA A 740 35.75 20.75 9.43
CA ALA A 740 34.83 21.88 9.36
C ALA A 740 34.93 22.83 10.57
N ASP A 741 35.85 22.57 11.51
CA ASP A 741 35.96 23.25 12.81
C ASP A 741 34.61 23.32 13.55
N VAL A 742 33.92 22.18 13.59
CA VAL A 742 32.68 21.98 14.37
C VAL A 742 33.02 21.15 15.60
N ARG A 743 32.77 21.69 16.80
CA ARG A 743 33.13 21.02 18.06
C ARG A 743 31.99 20.17 18.57
N VAL A 744 32.28 18.93 18.95
CA VAL A 744 31.30 18.00 19.54
C VAL A 744 31.88 17.32 20.78
N THR A 745 31.01 17.01 21.74
CA THR A 745 31.36 16.25 22.95
C THR A 745 30.65 14.90 22.97
N VAL A 746 31.26 13.85 23.51
CA VAL A 746 30.65 12.51 23.65
C VAL A 746 30.29 12.29 25.12
N PRO A 747 29.08 11.81 25.46
CA PRO A 747 28.68 11.67 26.87
C PRO A 747 29.60 10.72 27.64
N GLU A 748 29.80 11.02 28.93
CA GLU A 748 30.55 10.13 29.80
C GLU A 748 29.88 8.74 29.88
N GLY A 749 30.70 7.70 30.05
CA GLY A 749 30.19 6.34 30.10
C GLY A 749 29.56 5.83 28.80
N ILE A 750 29.79 6.49 27.64
CA ILE A 750 29.19 6.14 26.34
C ILE A 750 29.19 4.64 26.06
N GLY A 751 30.29 3.93 26.36
CA GLY A 751 30.43 2.48 26.14
C GLY A 751 29.31 1.63 26.76
N SER A 752 28.61 2.15 27.76
CA SER A 752 27.53 1.49 28.48
C SER A 752 26.11 1.95 28.13
N LEU A 753 25.99 2.93 27.22
CA LEU A 753 24.72 3.50 26.77
C LEU A 753 24.23 2.84 25.47
N CYS A 754 22.92 2.82 25.26
CA CYS A 754 22.27 2.24 24.09
C CYS A 754 21.01 3.04 23.73
N CYS A 755 20.76 3.25 22.45
CA CYS A 755 19.54 3.88 21.92
C CYS A 755 18.25 3.08 22.16
N GLY A 756 18.35 1.90 22.79
CA GLY A 756 17.20 1.07 23.11
C GLY A 756 16.73 0.16 21.96
N THR A 757 17.01 0.50 20.69
CA THR A 757 16.47 -0.18 19.50
C THR A 757 16.56 -1.73 19.56
N PRO A 758 17.70 -2.35 19.96
CA PRO A 758 17.81 -3.82 20.04
C PRO A 758 16.86 -4.47 21.06
N TRP A 759 16.47 -3.75 22.11
CA TRP A 759 15.56 -4.23 23.15
C TRP A 759 14.10 -4.05 22.72
N LYS A 760 13.78 -2.88 22.15
CA LYS A 760 12.46 -2.55 21.63
C LYS A 760 12.04 -3.52 20.52
N SER A 761 12.95 -3.85 19.59
CA SER A 761 12.61 -4.66 18.41
C SER A 761 12.30 -6.11 18.76
N LYS A 762 12.94 -6.63 19.81
CA LYS A 762 12.74 -7.99 20.33
C LYS A 762 11.60 -8.10 21.34
N GLY A 763 11.02 -6.99 21.81
CA GLY A 763 10.00 -7.03 22.86
C GLY A 763 10.61 -7.39 24.23
N LEU A 764 11.76 -6.81 24.58
CA LEU A 764 12.47 -7.04 25.85
C LEU A 764 12.32 -5.82 26.79
N PRO A 765 11.20 -5.71 27.53
CA PRO A 765 10.86 -4.51 28.30
C PRO A 765 11.86 -4.19 29.42
N SER A 766 12.42 -5.20 30.10
CA SER A 766 13.38 -4.97 31.20
C SER A 766 14.70 -4.34 30.69
N GLY A 767 15.18 -4.82 29.54
CA GLY A 767 16.36 -4.25 28.88
C GLY A 767 16.11 -2.84 28.37
N TRP A 768 14.94 -2.61 27.76
CA TRP A 768 14.51 -1.28 27.29
C TRP A 768 14.43 -0.27 28.44
N ALA A 769 13.77 -0.59 29.55
CA ALA A 769 13.65 0.28 30.71
C ALA A 769 15.02 0.64 31.29
N THR A 770 15.89 -0.37 31.49
CA THR A 770 17.25 -0.16 32.00
C THR A 770 18.07 0.78 31.11
N MET A 771 17.97 0.64 29.78
CA MET A 771 18.67 1.52 28.85
C MET A 771 18.04 2.90 28.75
N SER A 772 16.72 3.00 28.89
CA SER A 772 16.01 4.28 28.87
C SER A 772 16.44 5.17 30.02
N ASP A 773 16.38 4.65 31.24
CA ASP A 773 16.77 5.39 32.45
C ASP A 773 18.23 5.86 32.36
N ARG A 774 19.13 4.97 31.92
CA ARG A 774 20.57 5.25 31.86
C ARG A 774 20.93 6.23 30.74
N THR A 775 20.37 6.03 29.56
CA THR A 775 20.77 6.78 28.36
C THR A 775 20.16 8.18 28.37
N LEU A 776 18.89 8.33 28.73
CA LEU A 776 18.27 9.65 28.82
C LEU A 776 18.93 10.50 29.92
N ALA A 777 19.22 9.94 31.08
CA ALA A 777 19.92 10.67 32.15
C ALA A 777 21.32 11.16 31.71
N ALA A 778 22.11 10.31 31.06
CA ALA A 778 23.43 10.67 30.57
C ALA A 778 23.38 11.74 29.46
N LEU A 779 22.39 11.66 28.56
CA LEU A 779 22.21 12.65 27.51
C LEU A 779 21.66 13.98 28.02
N TRP A 780 20.80 13.94 29.04
CA TRP A 780 20.32 15.13 29.74
C TRP A 780 21.46 15.93 30.36
N GLU A 781 22.35 15.26 31.08
CA GLU A 781 23.54 15.91 31.66
C GLU A 781 24.48 16.42 30.57
N ALA A 782 24.86 15.57 29.60
CA ALA A 782 25.82 15.93 28.56
C ALA A 782 25.32 17.06 27.62
N SER A 783 24.02 17.18 27.40
CA SER A 783 23.42 18.22 26.55
C SER A 783 23.24 19.56 27.26
N GLY A 784 23.61 19.67 28.53
CA GLY A 784 23.28 20.84 29.34
C GLY A 784 21.76 21.00 29.46
N GLN A 785 21.05 19.91 29.77
CA GLN A 785 19.60 19.88 29.97
C GLN A 785 18.80 20.25 28.70
N GLY A 786 19.20 19.70 27.56
CA GLY A 786 18.56 19.91 26.26
C GLY A 786 19.03 21.15 25.49
N ALA A 787 19.98 21.92 26.03
CA ALA A 787 20.53 23.09 25.35
C ALA A 787 21.22 22.71 24.02
N LEU A 788 22.03 21.65 24.04
CA LEU A 788 22.71 21.12 22.86
C LEU A 788 21.89 20.01 22.18
N PRO A 789 21.87 19.95 20.84
CA PRO A 789 21.31 18.80 20.14
C PRO A 789 22.17 17.55 20.35
N VAL A 790 21.52 16.38 20.37
CA VAL A 790 22.16 15.07 20.42
C VAL A 790 22.21 14.50 19.00
N VAL A 791 23.41 14.34 18.46
CA VAL A 791 23.65 13.84 17.09
C VAL A 791 24.02 12.35 17.13
N CYS A 792 23.39 11.51 16.31
CA CYS A 792 23.72 10.08 16.21
C CYS A 792 24.05 9.66 14.77
N ASP A 793 25.07 8.81 14.59
CA ASP A 793 25.61 8.37 13.29
C ASP A 793 24.93 7.12 12.71
N ALA A 794 23.73 6.80 13.19
CA ALA A 794 22.94 5.69 12.68
C ALA A 794 21.45 6.03 12.79
N ALA A 795 20.76 6.10 11.66
CA ALA A 795 19.34 6.49 11.62
C ALA A 795 18.44 5.65 12.53
N SER A 796 18.70 4.34 12.63
CA SER A 796 17.93 3.46 13.53
C SER A 796 18.18 3.71 15.03
N CYS A 797 19.32 4.32 15.37
CA CYS A 797 19.64 4.72 16.72
C CYS A 797 19.04 6.10 17.03
N THR A 798 19.04 7.02 16.08
CA THR A 798 18.36 8.32 16.17
C THR A 798 16.86 8.13 16.44
N GLU A 799 16.17 7.33 15.62
CA GLU A 799 14.75 6.98 15.80
C GLU A 799 14.49 6.27 17.15
N GLY A 800 15.42 5.42 17.57
CA GLY A 800 15.36 4.73 18.87
C GLY A 800 15.39 5.70 20.06
N LEU A 801 16.24 6.73 19.98
CA LEU A 801 16.35 7.76 21.00
C LEU A 801 15.11 8.65 21.05
N GLU A 802 14.54 9.04 19.90
CA GLU A 802 13.28 9.78 19.85
C GLU A 802 12.15 8.99 20.50
N THR A 803 11.96 7.72 20.11
CA THR A 803 10.96 6.86 20.73
C THR A 803 11.16 6.77 22.25
N MET A 804 12.42 6.60 22.68
CA MET A 804 12.77 6.47 24.10
C MET A 804 12.39 7.72 24.89
N ALA A 805 12.67 8.90 24.35
CA ALA A 805 12.31 10.16 24.97
C ALA A 805 10.80 10.41 24.96
N GLU A 806 10.11 10.15 23.84
CA GLU A 806 8.65 10.31 23.74
C GLU A 806 7.89 9.48 24.78
N LEU A 807 8.26 8.21 24.92
CA LEU A 807 7.63 7.31 25.89
C LEU A 807 7.97 7.68 27.34
N ALA A 808 9.14 8.27 27.59
CA ALA A 808 9.52 8.77 28.91
C ALA A 808 8.91 10.15 29.22
N ALA A 809 8.63 10.97 28.20
CA ALA A 809 8.22 12.37 28.32
C ALA A 809 6.80 12.55 28.88
N ALA A 810 5.96 11.50 28.85
CA ALA A 810 4.66 11.52 29.52
C ALA A 810 4.75 11.87 31.03
N SER A 811 5.94 11.80 31.64
CA SER A 811 6.19 12.22 33.02
C SER A 811 7.62 12.72 33.31
N SER A 812 8.41 13.17 32.33
CA SER A 812 9.84 13.52 32.56
C SER A 812 10.33 14.81 31.87
N GLU A 813 11.44 15.33 32.39
CA GLU A 813 12.16 16.51 31.88
C GLU A 813 12.81 16.29 30.50
N TYR A 814 12.93 15.04 30.05
CA TYR A 814 13.64 14.66 28.82
C TYR A 814 12.98 15.13 27.52
N HIS A 815 11.76 15.67 27.56
CA HIS A 815 11.08 16.25 26.38
C HIS A 815 11.87 17.40 25.73
N ALA A 816 12.77 18.06 26.47
CA ALA A 816 13.62 19.12 25.94
C ALA A 816 14.87 18.60 25.19
N LEU A 817 15.14 17.29 25.22
CA LEU A 817 16.20 16.70 24.40
C LEU A 817 15.81 16.78 22.92
N ARG A 818 16.74 17.24 22.09
CA ARG A 818 16.59 17.28 20.63
C ARG A 818 17.53 16.28 19.99
N PHE A 819 17.00 15.27 19.34
CA PHE A 819 17.78 14.29 18.59
C PHE A 819 17.87 14.71 17.13
N VAL A 820 19.04 14.55 16.54
CA VAL A 820 19.32 14.92 15.15
C VAL A 820 20.12 13.80 14.51
N ASP A 821 19.75 13.36 13.32
CA ASP A 821 20.58 12.37 12.62
C ASP A 821 21.87 13.01 12.11
N ALA A 822 22.97 12.27 12.12
CA ALA A 822 24.26 12.80 11.66
C ALA A 822 24.21 13.28 10.20
N VAL A 823 23.37 12.72 9.33
CA VAL A 823 23.27 13.23 7.95
C VAL A 823 22.56 14.57 7.87
N GLU A 824 21.54 14.78 8.69
CA GLU A 824 20.87 16.07 8.81
C GLU A 824 21.83 17.11 9.38
N PHE A 825 22.49 16.80 10.50
CA PHE A 825 23.47 17.69 11.12
C PHE A 825 24.63 18.03 10.17
N VAL A 826 25.14 17.05 9.43
CA VAL A 826 26.22 17.26 8.46
C VAL A 826 25.76 18.13 7.30
N ALA A 827 24.59 17.86 6.71
CA ALA A 827 24.06 18.69 5.63
C ALA A 827 23.91 20.15 6.08
N ASP A 828 23.45 20.37 7.32
CA ASP A 828 23.11 21.69 7.86
C ASP A 828 24.28 22.51 8.40
N ARG A 829 25.29 21.86 9.00
CA ARG A 829 26.34 22.54 9.80
C ARG A 829 27.75 22.30 9.30
N VAL A 830 27.98 21.17 8.64
CA VAL A 830 29.33 20.71 8.29
C VAL A 830 29.59 20.88 6.80
N LEU A 831 28.67 20.43 5.95
CA LEU A 831 28.85 20.28 4.50
C LEU A 831 29.29 21.59 3.81
N GLY A 832 28.67 22.72 4.16
CA GLY A 832 29.01 24.03 3.59
C GLY A 832 30.41 24.56 3.94
N ARG A 833 31.09 23.94 4.92
CA ARG A 833 32.47 24.27 5.32
C ARG A 833 33.51 23.33 4.72
N LEU A 834 33.08 22.29 4.02
CA LEU A 834 33.96 21.31 3.39
C LEU A 834 34.22 21.65 1.93
N ARG A 835 35.38 21.24 1.43
CA ARG A 835 35.70 21.26 0.00
C ARG A 835 35.80 19.84 -0.52
N VAL A 836 35.00 19.52 -1.54
CA VAL A 836 35.10 18.24 -2.26
C VAL A 836 36.31 18.29 -3.17
N THR A 837 37.28 17.41 -2.91
CA THR A 837 38.56 17.30 -3.61
C THR A 837 38.58 16.09 -4.56
N ARG A 838 37.75 15.08 -4.27
CA ARG A 838 37.68 13.81 -4.99
C ARG A 838 36.22 13.38 -5.15
N PRO A 839 35.50 13.93 -6.13
CA PRO A 839 34.12 13.52 -6.39
C PRO A 839 34.05 12.06 -6.85
N VAL A 840 32.90 11.43 -6.62
CA VAL A 840 32.54 10.08 -7.03
C VAL A 840 31.73 10.16 -8.32
N GLY A 841 32.03 9.30 -9.30
CA GLY A 841 31.38 9.35 -10.62
C GLY A 841 29.87 9.07 -10.57
N SER A 842 29.46 8.07 -9.79
CA SER A 842 28.06 7.66 -9.64
C SER A 842 27.79 6.99 -8.29
N MET A 843 26.58 7.16 -7.75
CA MET A 843 26.17 6.59 -6.46
C MET A 843 24.79 5.94 -6.49
N ALA A 844 24.69 4.73 -5.94
CA ALA A 844 23.43 4.10 -5.58
C ALA A 844 23.14 4.29 -4.08
N LEU A 845 21.95 4.77 -3.75
CA LEU A 845 21.54 5.05 -2.38
C LEU A 845 20.48 4.05 -1.93
N HIS A 846 20.62 3.55 -0.69
CA HIS A 846 19.59 2.83 0.02
C HIS A 846 19.18 3.62 1.28
N PRO A 847 18.13 4.46 1.19
CA PRO A 847 17.49 5.03 2.37
C PRO A 847 17.06 3.92 3.34
N THR A 848 17.13 4.17 4.64
CA THR A 848 16.67 3.20 5.65
C THR A 848 15.22 3.49 6.05
N CYS A 849 14.50 2.49 6.57
CA CYS A 849 13.16 2.72 7.13
C CYS A 849 13.17 3.85 8.19
N SER A 850 14.16 3.84 9.10
CA SER A 850 14.32 4.90 10.09
C SER A 850 14.59 6.28 9.47
N SER A 851 15.33 6.37 8.36
CA SER A 851 15.55 7.66 7.68
C SER A 851 14.27 8.27 7.10
N VAL A 852 13.32 7.42 6.73
CA VAL A 852 12.00 7.84 6.23
C VAL A 852 11.13 8.31 7.39
N HIS A 853 11.15 7.57 8.51
CA HIS A 853 10.44 7.98 9.74
C HIS A 853 10.95 9.32 10.28
N LEU A 854 12.27 9.52 10.26
CA LEU A 854 12.92 10.76 10.71
C LEU A 854 12.80 11.92 9.70
N GLY A 855 12.36 11.66 8.45
CA GLY A 855 12.31 12.69 7.41
C GLY A 855 13.69 13.14 6.88
N VAL A 856 14.77 12.38 7.14
CA VAL A 856 16.16 12.78 6.80
C VAL A 856 16.64 12.26 5.44
N THR A 857 15.78 11.62 4.64
CA THR A 857 16.12 11.16 3.28
C THR A 857 16.60 12.30 2.38
N GLY A 858 16.04 13.51 2.53
CA GLY A 858 16.48 14.69 1.78
C GLY A 858 17.91 15.13 2.12
N ALA A 859 18.29 15.08 3.40
CA ALA A 859 19.65 15.37 3.84
C ALA A 859 20.64 14.31 3.34
N PHE A 860 20.24 13.04 3.33
CA PHE A 860 21.01 11.95 2.75
C PHE A 860 21.30 12.18 1.25
N GLU A 861 20.27 12.51 0.46
CA GLU A 861 20.45 12.85 -0.95
C GLU A 861 21.31 14.10 -1.15
N THR A 862 21.15 15.12 -0.31
CA THR A 862 21.93 16.37 -0.37
C THR A 862 23.43 16.08 -0.22
N ILE A 863 23.81 15.25 0.75
CA ILE A 863 25.21 14.85 0.93
C ILE A 863 25.72 14.05 -0.27
N ALA A 864 24.94 13.09 -0.77
CA ALA A 864 25.34 12.31 -1.94
C ALA A 864 25.55 13.19 -3.18
N ARG A 865 24.65 14.15 -3.42
CA ARG A 865 24.73 15.10 -4.54
C ARG A 865 25.87 16.11 -4.40
N ALA A 866 26.36 16.35 -3.19
CA ALA A 866 27.53 17.18 -3.00
C ALA A 866 28.82 16.51 -3.50
N ILE A 867 28.86 15.16 -3.54
CA ILE A 867 30.04 14.40 -3.93
C ILE A 867 29.88 13.66 -5.27
N SER A 868 28.68 13.62 -5.86
CA SER A 868 28.42 12.96 -7.15
C SER A 868 27.26 13.63 -7.91
N ASP A 869 27.41 13.79 -9.22
CA ASP A 869 26.36 14.33 -10.09
C ASP A 869 25.32 13.26 -10.51
N ASP A 870 25.68 11.96 -10.45
CA ASP A 870 24.80 10.83 -10.78
C ASP A 870 24.42 10.05 -9.51
N VAL A 871 23.35 10.48 -8.85
CA VAL A 871 22.82 9.88 -7.63
C VAL A 871 21.46 9.24 -7.91
N VAL A 872 21.34 7.94 -7.61
CA VAL A 872 20.10 7.18 -7.81
C VAL A 872 19.66 6.49 -6.54
N VAL A 873 18.39 6.73 -6.16
CA VAL A 873 17.62 5.86 -5.27
C VAL A 873 16.82 4.88 -6.15
N PRO A 874 17.00 3.56 -6.00
CA PRO A 874 16.25 2.58 -6.79
C PRO A 874 14.73 2.72 -6.62
N LYS A 875 13.97 2.57 -7.71
CA LYS A 875 12.49 2.64 -7.69
C LYS A 875 11.86 1.46 -6.96
N ALA A 876 12.54 0.32 -6.91
CA ALA A 876 12.16 -0.88 -6.16
C ALA A 876 12.59 -0.84 -4.69
N TRP A 877 13.14 0.28 -4.22
CA TRP A 877 13.56 0.47 -2.84
C TRP A 877 12.45 0.12 -1.83
N GLY A 878 12.88 -0.45 -0.70
CA GLY A 878 12.04 -0.73 0.47
C GLY A 878 12.88 -1.09 1.70
N CYS A 879 12.24 -1.53 2.78
CA CYS A 879 12.96 -2.02 3.95
C CYS A 879 13.82 -3.26 3.61
N CYS A 880 15.11 -3.23 3.98
CA CYS A 880 16.03 -4.37 3.82
C CYS A 880 15.69 -5.59 4.69
N ALA A 881 14.70 -5.52 5.58
CA ALA A 881 14.27 -6.57 6.51
C ALA A 881 15.33 -7.06 7.53
N TYR A 882 16.48 -6.40 7.58
CA TYR A 882 17.57 -6.81 8.48
C TYR A 882 17.24 -6.54 9.96
N ALA A 883 16.56 -5.40 10.23
CA ALA A 883 15.94 -5.06 11.53
C ALA A 883 16.76 -5.42 12.77
N GLY A 884 18.01 -4.93 12.84
CA GLY A 884 18.95 -5.31 13.90
C GLY A 884 19.66 -6.61 13.56
N ASP A 885 19.28 -7.73 14.19
CA ASP A 885 19.84 -9.06 13.93
C ASP A 885 18.85 -10.01 13.24
N ARG A 886 17.65 -9.53 12.87
CA ARG A 886 16.60 -10.33 12.24
C ARG A 886 17.07 -10.97 10.94
N GLY A 887 17.78 -10.22 10.10
CA GLY A 887 18.34 -10.73 8.84
C GLY A 887 19.39 -11.82 9.05
N MET A 888 20.01 -11.89 10.23
CA MET A 888 20.93 -12.98 10.59
C MET A 888 20.20 -14.22 11.13
N LEU A 889 19.02 -14.03 11.71
CA LEU A 889 18.17 -15.11 12.23
C LEU A 889 17.32 -15.75 11.12
N HIS A 890 16.84 -14.93 10.18
CA HIS A 890 15.93 -15.27 9.08
C HIS A 890 16.47 -14.68 7.76
N PRO A 891 17.55 -15.25 7.19
CA PRO A 891 18.18 -14.73 5.99
C PRO A 891 17.26 -14.73 4.76
N GLU A 892 16.32 -15.68 4.67
CA GLU A 892 15.30 -15.75 3.63
C GLU A 892 14.38 -14.51 3.63
N PHE A 893 14.19 -13.88 4.79
CA PHE A 893 13.40 -12.65 4.91
C PHE A 893 14.12 -11.46 4.29
N THR A 894 15.42 -11.30 4.56
CA THR A 894 16.25 -10.27 3.90
C THR A 894 16.38 -10.52 2.41
N ALA A 895 16.61 -11.77 2.00
CA ALA A 895 16.72 -12.15 0.59
C ALA A 895 15.43 -11.83 -0.18
N SER A 896 14.26 -12.17 0.37
CA SER A 896 12.97 -11.85 -0.25
C SER A 896 12.73 -10.35 -0.34
N ALA A 897 12.95 -9.61 0.76
CA ALA A 897 12.68 -8.18 0.83
C ALA A 897 13.55 -7.33 -0.13
N THR A 898 14.80 -7.72 -0.33
CA THR A 898 15.78 -6.97 -1.12
C THR A 898 15.87 -7.42 -2.59
N ALA A 899 15.28 -8.55 -2.97
CA ALA A 899 15.45 -9.14 -4.30
C ALA A 899 15.09 -8.20 -5.46
N ALA A 900 14.04 -7.39 -5.33
CA ALA A 900 13.62 -6.47 -6.38
C ALA A 900 14.58 -5.28 -6.53
N GLU A 901 15.00 -4.69 -5.42
CA GLU A 901 15.99 -3.61 -5.39
C GLU A 901 17.34 -4.10 -5.90
N ALA A 902 17.80 -5.28 -5.48
CA ALA A 902 19.05 -5.88 -5.94
C ALA A 902 19.05 -6.12 -7.46
N ARG A 903 17.94 -6.63 -8.02
CA ARG A 903 17.80 -6.76 -9.48
C ARG A 903 17.87 -5.42 -10.20
N GLU A 904 17.28 -4.36 -9.66
CA GLU A 904 17.33 -3.02 -10.27
C GLU A 904 18.73 -2.41 -10.18
N VAL A 905 19.33 -2.44 -8.99
CA VAL A 905 20.68 -1.90 -8.76
C VAL A 905 21.69 -2.58 -9.66
N ASN A 906 21.61 -3.90 -9.84
CA ASN A 906 22.56 -4.67 -10.65
C ASN A 906 22.37 -4.54 -12.17
N GLN A 907 21.42 -3.72 -12.64
CA GLN A 907 21.30 -3.37 -14.06
C GLN A 907 22.43 -2.46 -14.54
N ARG A 908 23.07 -1.72 -13.62
CA ARG A 908 24.25 -0.91 -13.91
C ARG A 908 25.22 -0.92 -12.73
N ARG A 909 26.52 -0.77 -13.01
CA ARG A 909 27.52 -0.59 -11.95
C ARG A 909 27.59 0.87 -11.54
N PHE A 910 27.71 1.11 -10.24
CA PHE A 910 27.97 2.43 -9.65
C PHE A 910 29.38 2.45 -9.05
N ASP A 911 29.93 3.66 -8.89
CA ASP A 911 31.24 3.85 -8.27
C ASP A 911 31.17 3.75 -6.74
N ALA A 912 30.03 4.11 -6.14
CA ALA A 912 29.77 3.94 -4.72
C ALA A 912 28.33 3.51 -4.39
N TYR A 913 28.20 2.82 -3.26
CA TYR A 913 26.92 2.34 -2.73
C TYR A 913 26.80 2.82 -1.28
N ALA A 914 25.71 3.50 -0.96
CA ALA A 914 25.57 4.19 0.32
C ALA A 914 24.26 3.87 1.05
N SER A 915 24.33 3.78 2.37
CA SER A 915 23.18 3.73 3.27
C SER A 915 23.48 4.52 4.56
N LEU A 916 22.64 4.37 5.58
CA LEU A 916 22.61 5.20 6.79
C LEU A 916 22.67 4.37 8.09
N ASN A 917 22.93 3.07 7.99
CA ASN A 917 22.89 2.17 9.14
C ASN A 917 23.64 0.87 8.83
N ARG A 918 24.57 0.46 9.72
CA ARG A 918 25.48 -0.68 9.48
C ARG A 918 24.79 -2.00 9.13
N THR A 919 23.64 -2.30 9.72
CA THR A 919 22.88 -3.53 9.41
C THR A 919 22.20 -3.48 8.05
N CYS A 920 21.74 -2.29 7.62
CA CYS A 920 21.19 -2.10 6.28
C CYS A 920 22.30 -2.19 5.24
N GLU A 921 23.48 -1.63 5.53
CA GLU A 921 24.68 -1.78 4.70
C GLU A 921 25.05 -3.26 4.51
N GLN A 922 25.03 -4.07 5.58
CA GLN A 922 25.27 -5.50 5.49
C GLN A 922 24.22 -6.22 4.64
N GLY A 923 22.93 -6.02 4.93
CA GLY A 923 21.84 -6.66 4.17
C GLY A 923 21.88 -6.32 2.68
N MET A 924 22.14 -5.06 2.34
CA MET A 924 22.25 -4.62 0.95
C MET A 924 23.54 -5.08 0.29
N THR A 925 24.65 -5.17 1.03
CA THR A 925 25.90 -5.75 0.52
C THR A 925 25.72 -7.21 0.16
N GLU A 926 25.07 -7.99 1.04
CA GLU A 926 24.74 -9.39 0.77
C GLU A 926 23.81 -9.52 -0.45
N ALA A 927 22.76 -8.70 -0.52
CA ALA A 927 21.75 -8.81 -1.58
C ALA A 927 22.26 -8.39 -2.96
N THR A 928 23.10 -7.34 -3.02
CA THR A 928 23.56 -6.75 -4.29
C THR A 928 24.90 -7.30 -4.75
N GLY A 929 25.74 -7.79 -3.82
CA GLY A 929 27.14 -8.11 -4.08
C GLY A 929 28.06 -6.88 -4.13
N HIS A 930 27.57 -5.70 -3.76
CA HIS A 930 28.33 -4.44 -3.75
C HIS A 930 28.50 -3.90 -2.34
N ALA A 931 29.69 -3.44 -1.97
CA ALA A 931 29.96 -2.95 -0.61
C ALA A 931 29.23 -1.62 -0.32
N TYR A 932 28.12 -1.70 0.42
CA TYR A 932 27.44 -0.52 0.96
C TYR A 932 28.19 0.01 2.17
N ARG A 933 28.36 1.34 2.23
CA ARG A 933 28.97 2.04 3.37
C ARG A 933 28.11 3.21 3.81
N HIS A 934 28.35 3.74 5.00
CA HIS A 934 27.66 4.93 5.45
C HIS A 934 27.99 6.12 4.52
N VAL A 935 27.00 6.97 4.19
CA VAL A 935 27.24 8.12 3.28
C VAL A 935 28.33 9.07 3.78
N LEU A 936 28.47 9.19 5.10
CA LEU A 936 29.51 10.02 5.71
C LEU A 936 30.93 9.46 5.51
N GLU A 937 31.07 8.13 5.35
CA GLU A 937 32.37 7.53 5.00
C GLU A 937 32.79 7.96 3.57
N HIS A 938 31.83 7.99 2.64
CA HIS A 938 32.07 8.49 1.27
C HIS A 938 32.37 9.99 1.25
N LEU A 939 31.62 10.79 2.01
CA LEU A 939 31.86 12.23 2.13
C LEU A 939 33.25 12.54 2.73
N GLU A 940 33.66 11.81 3.78
CA GLU A 940 34.98 11.97 4.39
C GLU A 940 36.08 11.71 3.37
N ALA A 941 35.98 10.61 2.62
CA ALA A 941 36.95 10.25 1.59
C ALA A 941 36.99 11.27 0.44
N ALA A 942 35.84 11.80 0.03
CA ALA A 942 35.70 12.76 -1.06
C ALA A 942 36.20 14.17 -0.71
N THR A 943 36.32 14.49 0.58
CA THR A 943 36.74 15.81 1.09
C THR A 943 38.12 15.79 1.76
N ARG A 944 38.84 14.66 1.64
CA ARG A 944 40.24 14.51 2.06
C ARG A 944 41.19 15.00 0.97
#